data_AF-A0A535Q3R5-F1
#
_entry.id   AF-A0A535Q3R5-F1
#
_cell.length_a   1.000
_cell.length_b   1.000
_cell.length_c   1.000
_cell.angle_alpha   90.00
_cell.angle_beta   90.00
_cell.angle_gamma   90.00
#
_symmetry.space_group_name_H-M   'P 1'
#
loop_
_entity.id
_entity.type
_entity.pdbx_description
1 polymer ?
#
loop_
_entity_poly.entity_id
_entity_poly.type
_entity_poly.pdbx_seq_one_letter_code
_entity_poly.pdbx_strand_id
1 'polypeptide(L)'
;MPALSKVVQPVPETCSAELSAGEALQQLLATGADALLVEKQGTIVGLFGHREAVAAFDDGSRPVERYMRRPLPGRNVADSLESGADIMYREDTPLVLITEDEGPLFKKTSKTIGIVSALEVLAEIGKTTTDTASNKVFLGRRDLGLNVPVSPCQRACPIHQDIATYVDYVSQGRYLDSWLVIHETNPFPSMLGRLCNHPCETDCKRGWVQGPENAVSIKSLKRFATDYAWARRVKIDWQRAPENGKRVAIVGSGPAGMTAAQDLRLMGYTVDLYEREAKLGGLLSASIPHFRFDIDQLEWEMQMIVDMGVNVFLNKNVGKDIKLEQLFKEYDAVFLSVGMMTGRILPVPGSDLPEVISAMEFLRVRSYDIMPENFPRGGDVVVIGGGAVATDAAQTSIKSGARKVWMVSIEPADRLPAFGNELVEAREIGLTLHTGVIVNAIKADGAGHVSGVEFIRVDESKLEFDPESGKLLINTVQKLPGTEHVIPCRYAIFASGQIMDFAQDQGVPLTPRKLMEADTGGHTKLDKLFAGGDCVEGPSFIVNAIAWGHRTARSINEYLGAAIPRDAKPITVIETTDDHREADYYNREEPPILPADKRMDMTPVELPWNDEQAITAALRCFQCDTVHHVDESTCILCGACDDVCPEKALDVVVYGENRDTSSGGFVEICNTVLGEEFGGKAGKILVNYDRCTNCRICEDHCPVNCITFQRVRFRDDAMQMIPLTPVASRDRMPANAV
;
A
#
# COMPACT_ATOMS: atom_id res chain seq x y z
N MET A 1 -24.99 7.28 -23.48
CA MET A 1 -25.21 8.58 -24.14
C MET A 1 -26.38 9.47 -23.63
N PRO A 2 -26.98 9.40 -22.41
CA PRO A 2 -28.20 10.18 -22.14
C PRO A 2 -28.04 11.69 -21.90
N ALA A 3 -26.84 12.16 -21.51
CA ALA A 3 -26.61 13.56 -21.14
C ALA A 3 -26.20 14.43 -22.34
N LEU A 4 -25.28 13.93 -23.18
CA LEU A 4 -24.89 14.61 -24.43
C LEU A 4 -26.02 14.57 -25.47
N SER A 5 -26.84 13.51 -25.52
CA SER A 5 -27.98 13.44 -26.45
C SER A 5 -29.02 14.55 -26.24
N LYS A 6 -29.05 15.22 -25.08
CA LYS A 6 -29.92 16.36 -24.80
C LYS A 6 -29.46 17.66 -25.46
N VAL A 7 -28.18 17.75 -25.83
CA VAL A 7 -27.53 18.95 -26.41
C VAL A 7 -26.82 18.68 -27.74
N VAL A 8 -26.79 17.43 -28.21
CA VAL A 8 -26.23 17.03 -29.51
C VAL A 8 -27.11 17.57 -30.64
N GLN A 9 -26.52 18.34 -31.54
CA GLN A 9 -27.16 18.72 -32.79
C GLN A 9 -26.87 17.68 -33.88
N PRO A 10 -27.90 17.16 -34.58
CA PRO A 10 -27.70 16.22 -35.67
C PRO A 10 -26.99 16.87 -36.86
N VAL A 11 -26.11 16.13 -37.53
CA VAL A 11 -25.51 16.58 -38.80
C VAL A 11 -26.59 16.46 -39.89
N PRO A 12 -26.92 17.54 -40.65
CA PRO A 12 -27.92 17.48 -41.71
C PRO A 12 -27.53 16.48 -42.82
N GLU A 13 -28.54 15.93 -43.50
CA GLU A 13 -28.52 14.70 -44.31
C GLU A 13 -27.30 14.47 -45.23
N THR A 14 -26.97 13.19 -45.36
CA THR A 14 -25.95 12.57 -46.20
C THR A 14 -25.72 13.27 -47.53
N CYS A 15 -24.46 13.63 -47.80
CA CYS A 15 -24.00 13.96 -49.15
C CYS A 15 -24.30 12.79 -50.10
N SER A 16 -24.87 13.12 -51.27
CA SER A 16 -25.07 12.19 -52.39
C SER A 16 -23.77 11.43 -52.69
N ALA A 17 -23.88 10.12 -52.92
CA ALA A 17 -22.75 9.25 -53.29
C ALA A 17 -22.08 9.62 -54.63
N GLU A 18 -22.61 10.60 -55.35
CA GLU A 18 -22.07 11.10 -56.62
C GLU A 18 -21.30 12.43 -56.49
N LEU A 19 -21.17 12.99 -55.29
CA LEU A 19 -20.40 14.23 -55.08
C LEU A 19 -18.89 13.96 -55.18
N SER A 20 -18.19 14.78 -55.95
CA SER A 20 -16.73 14.77 -55.92
C SER A 20 -16.23 15.34 -54.59
N ALA A 21 -15.04 14.90 -54.14
CA ALA A 21 -14.46 15.34 -52.87
C ALA A 21 -14.30 16.87 -52.77
N GLY A 22 -14.13 17.57 -53.90
CA GLY A 22 -14.06 19.04 -53.96
C GLY A 22 -15.42 19.74 -53.77
N GLU A 23 -16.52 19.14 -54.21
CA GLU A 23 -17.87 19.70 -54.05
C GLU A 23 -18.40 19.49 -52.62
N ALA A 24 -18.08 18.33 -52.03
CA ALA A 24 -18.33 18.07 -50.61
C ALA A 24 -17.57 19.06 -49.71
N LEU A 25 -16.32 19.40 -50.08
CA LEU A 25 -15.48 20.37 -49.37
C LEU A 25 -16.04 21.79 -49.45
N GLN A 26 -16.55 22.24 -50.60
CA GLN A 26 -17.17 23.58 -50.71
C GLN A 26 -18.45 23.72 -49.89
N GLN A 27 -19.27 22.66 -49.80
CA GLN A 27 -20.45 22.67 -48.94
C GLN A 27 -20.09 22.67 -47.44
N LEU A 28 -19.03 21.96 -47.05
CA LEU A 28 -18.50 21.96 -45.68
C LEU A 28 -17.83 23.30 -45.28
N LEU A 29 -17.17 23.98 -46.22
CA LEU A 29 -16.63 25.31 -45.97
C LEU A 29 -17.73 26.38 -45.90
N ALA A 30 -18.85 26.19 -46.60
CA ALA A 30 -20.01 27.10 -46.53
C ALA A 30 -20.72 27.06 -45.17
N THR A 31 -20.51 26.02 -44.35
CA THR A 31 -21.00 25.94 -42.96
C THR A 31 -20.01 26.50 -41.94
N GLY A 32 -18.83 26.97 -42.38
CA GLY A 32 -17.82 27.60 -41.53
C GLY A 32 -16.93 26.62 -40.75
N ALA A 33 -16.83 25.36 -41.16
CA ALA A 33 -15.95 24.37 -40.52
C ALA A 33 -14.53 24.43 -41.09
N ASP A 34 -13.54 24.75 -40.24
CA ASP A 34 -12.13 24.72 -40.61
C ASP A 34 -11.59 23.27 -40.60
N ALA A 35 -11.32 22.72 -41.78
CA ALA A 35 -10.58 21.46 -41.94
C ALA A 35 -9.24 21.71 -42.66
N LEU A 36 -8.15 21.17 -42.12
CA LEU A 36 -6.79 21.26 -42.69
C LEU A 36 -6.47 20.05 -43.57
N LEU A 37 -5.92 20.33 -44.75
CA LEU A 37 -5.59 19.37 -45.79
C LEU A 37 -4.07 19.32 -45.98
N VAL A 38 -3.47 18.11 -46.05
CA VAL A 38 -2.03 17.96 -46.31
C VAL A 38 -1.81 17.43 -47.72
N GLU A 39 -1.17 18.23 -48.55
CA GLU A 39 -0.85 17.93 -49.95
C GLU A 39 0.67 17.78 -50.13
N LYS A 40 1.08 16.83 -50.98
CA LYS A 40 2.46 16.76 -51.45
C LYS A 40 2.48 16.51 -52.97
N GLN A 41 3.00 17.50 -53.70
CA GLN A 41 3.19 17.45 -55.17
C GLN A 41 1.91 17.12 -55.96
N GLY A 42 0.81 17.82 -55.70
CA GLY A 42 -0.44 17.63 -56.45
C GLY A 42 -1.27 16.42 -56.03
N THR A 43 -0.81 15.67 -55.02
CA THR A 43 -1.52 14.51 -54.48
C THR A 43 -1.90 14.77 -53.03
N ILE A 44 -3.18 14.58 -52.71
CA ILE A 44 -3.70 14.66 -51.35
C ILE A 44 -3.21 13.42 -50.60
N VAL A 45 -2.45 13.65 -49.52
CA VAL A 45 -1.81 12.56 -48.75
C VAL A 45 -2.44 12.37 -47.35
N GLY A 46 -3.43 13.19 -46.98
CA GLY A 46 -4.19 12.97 -45.76
C GLY A 46 -5.22 14.05 -45.44
N LEU A 47 -6.16 13.68 -44.55
CA LEU A 47 -7.18 14.54 -43.96
C LEU A 47 -7.23 14.22 -42.45
N PHE A 48 -7.33 15.23 -41.58
CA PHE A 48 -7.16 15.05 -40.12
C PHE A 48 -8.52 15.03 -39.38
N GLY A 49 -8.72 13.99 -38.53
CA GLY A 49 -9.80 13.85 -37.54
C GLY A 49 -9.54 12.58 -36.71
N HIS A 50 -9.53 12.66 -35.37
CA HIS A 50 -8.78 11.69 -34.56
C HIS A 50 -9.59 10.52 -33.97
N ARG A 51 -9.25 9.29 -34.39
CA ARG A 51 -8.71 8.20 -33.55
C ARG A 51 -7.93 7.22 -34.43
N GLU A 52 -6.63 7.11 -34.16
CA GLU A 52 -5.58 6.37 -34.89
C GLU A 52 -5.02 6.99 -36.18
N ALA A 53 -3.69 7.04 -36.23
CA ALA A 53 -2.91 7.26 -37.43
C ALA A 53 -2.61 5.88 -38.06
N VAL A 54 -2.97 5.69 -39.33
CA VAL A 54 -2.54 4.52 -40.11
C VAL A 54 -1.54 4.99 -41.16
N ALA A 55 -0.34 4.41 -41.15
CA ALA A 55 0.58 4.52 -42.27
C ALA A 55 0.16 3.51 -43.35
N ALA A 56 0.13 3.93 -44.62
CA ALA A 56 0.16 3.03 -45.76
C ALA A 56 1.23 3.49 -46.75
N PHE A 57 2.14 2.58 -47.11
CA PHE A 57 2.89 2.66 -48.35
C PHE A 57 2.62 1.39 -49.17
N ASP A 58 2.37 1.66 -50.44
CA ASP A 58 2.30 0.79 -51.61
C ASP A 58 0.93 0.19 -52.01
N ASP A 59 0.72 0.22 -53.33
CA ASP A 59 -0.47 0.35 -54.18
C ASP A 59 -1.77 -0.47 -53.94
N GLY A 60 -2.00 -1.07 -52.78
CA GLY A 60 -3.30 -1.61 -52.39
C GLY A 60 -3.77 -2.85 -53.14
N SER A 61 -2.86 -3.61 -53.78
CA SER A 61 -3.24 -4.68 -54.71
C SER A 61 -3.25 -6.12 -54.16
N ARG A 62 -3.06 -6.39 -52.85
CA ARG A 62 -3.17 -7.76 -52.28
C ARG A 62 -3.81 -7.81 -50.88
N PRO A 63 -4.63 -8.84 -50.56
CA PRO A 63 -5.16 -9.04 -49.21
C PRO A 63 -4.09 -9.67 -48.30
N VAL A 64 -3.94 -9.12 -47.09
CA VAL A 64 -3.13 -9.71 -46.02
C VAL A 64 -4.06 -10.44 -45.04
N GLU A 65 -3.98 -11.77 -45.00
CA GLU A 65 -4.44 -12.57 -43.87
C GLU A 65 -3.38 -12.54 -42.76
N ARG A 66 -3.71 -12.03 -41.56
CA ARG A 66 -3.84 -12.79 -40.29
C ARG A 66 -3.70 -11.96 -39.01
N TYR A 67 -4.53 -12.39 -38.04
CA TYR A 67 -4.52 -12.27 -36.58
C TYR A 67 -4.66 -10.88 -35.92
N MET A 68 -5.81 -10.68 -35.27
CA MET A 68 -6.03 -9.68 -34.22
C MET A 68 -4.93 -9.78 -33.15
N ARG A 69 -4.12 -8.72 -33.07
CA ARG A 69 -3.33 -8.37 -31.89
C ARG A 69 -4.04 -7.21 -31.19
N ARG A 70 -4.33 -7.39 -29.90
CA ARG A 70 -4.61 -6.36 -28.86
C ARG A 70 -5.74 -5.36 -29.14
N PRO A 71 -6.70 -5.19 -28.22
CA PRO A 71 -7.22 -3.86 -27.95
C PRO A 71 -6.04 -3.01 -27.45
N LEU A 72 -5.80 -1.85 -28.06
CA LEU A 72 -4.94 -0.83 -27.45
C LEU A 72 -5.53 -0.44 -26.09
N PRO A 73 -4.72 -0.41 -25.01
CA PRO A 73 -5.16 0.12 -23.73
C PRO A 73 -5.31 1.64 -23.86
N GLY A 74 -6.51 2.10 -23.55
CA GLY A 74 -6.89 3.49 -23.67
C GLY A 74 -8.18 3.58 -24.46
N ARG A 75 -9.20 4.13 -23.79
CA ARG A 75 -10.40 4.75 -24.37
C ARG A 75 -11.55 3.78 -24.75
N ASN A 76 -12.31 3.37 -23.73
CA ASN A 76 -13.77 3.34 -23.89
C ASN A 76 -14.24 4.80 -23.74
N VAL A 77 -14.66 5.45 -24.83
CA VAL A 77 -15.38 6.73 -24.75
C VAL A 77 -16.84 6.38 -24.80
N ALA A 78 -17.39 6.29 -23.61
CA ALA A 78 -18.81 6.34 -23.31
C ALA A 78 -18.85 6.90 -21.88
N ASP A 79 -19.46 8.02 -21.51
CA ASP A 79 -20.05 9.18 -22.17
C ASP A 79 -20.16 10.23 -21.05
N SER A 80 -19.42 11.33 -21.06
CA SER A 80 -19.64 12.41 -20.08
C SER A 80 -19.40 13.79 -20.68
N LEU A 81 -20.23 14.77 -20.29
CA LEU A 81 -20.15 16.18 -20.72
C LEU A 81 -18.77 16.78 -20.40
N GLU A 82 -18.18 16.31 -19.31
CA GLU A 82 -16.86 16.69 -18.78
C GLU A 82 -15.72 16.20 -19.68
N SER A 83 -15.85 15.05 -20.34
CA SER A 83 -14.86 14.58 -21.33
C SER A 83 -14.90 15.43 -22.61
N GLY A 84 -16.08 15.89 -23.00
CA GLY A 84 -16.23 16.88 -24.08
C GLY A 84 -15.63 18.23 -23.70
N ALA A 85 -15.90 18.70 -22.48
CA ALA A 85 -15.34 19.93 -21.93
C ALA A 85 -13.80 19.89 -21.80
N ASP A 86 -13.23 18.77 -21.34
CA ASP A 86 -11.78 18.57 -21.19
C ASP A 86 -11.07 18.59 -22.55
N ILE A 87 -11.66 17.97 -23.58
CA ILE A 87 -11.13 18.04 -24.95
C ILE A 87 -11.24 19.46 -25.51
N MET A 88 -12.36 20.14 -25.30
CA MET A 88 -12.54 21.54 -25.71
C MET A 88 -11.54 22.48 -25.02
N TYR A 89 -11.28 22.27 -23.74
CA TYR A 89 -10.37 23.06 -22.93
C TYR A 89 -8.89 22.78 -23.24
N ARG A 90 -8.52 21.50 -23.42
CA ARG A 90 -7.14 21.09 -23.68
C ARG A 90 -6.67 21.42 -25.09
N GLU A 91 -7.56 21.34 -26.07
CA GLU A 91 -7.24 21.52 -27.49
C GLU A 91 -7.72 22.88 -28.05
N ASP A 92 -8.27 23.75 -27.19
CA ASP A 92 -8.83 25.08 -27.53
C ASP A 92 -9.85 25.01 -28.70
N THR A 93 -10.71 23.98 -28.69
CA THR A 93 -11.69 23.75 -29.77
C THR A 93 -13.10 24.17 -29.36
N PRO A 94 -13.83 24.93 -30.21
CA PRO A 94 -15.19 25.41 -29.87
C PRO A 94 -16.28 24.33 -30.02
N LEU A 95 -15.99 23.21 -30.71
CA LEU A 95 -16.94 22.15 -31.06
C LEU A 95 -16.27 20.76 -30.95
N VAL A 96 -17.06 19.73 -30.62
CA VAL A 96 -16.64 18.32 -30.61
C VAL A 96 -17.67 17.46 -31.34
N LEU A 97 -17.19 16.55 -32.20
CA LEU A 97 -17.99 15.56 -32.94
C LEU A 97 -18.23 14.31 -32.07
N ILE A 98 -19.47 13.84 -32.03
CA ILE A 98 -19.90 12.65 -31.28
C ILE A 98 -20.14 11.50 -32.26
N THR A 99 -19.63 10.31 -31.93
CA THR A 99 -19.78 9.08 -32.71
C THR A 99 -20.35 7.94 -31.86
N GLU A 100 -21.14 7.06 -32.45
CA GLU A 100 -21.60 5.79 -31.87
C GLU A 100 -20.94 4.59 -32.57
N ASP A 101 -20.80 3.46 -31.88
CA ASP A 101 -20.31 2.22 -32.49
C ASP A 101 -21.48 1.35 -33.01
N GLU A 102 -21.36 0.83 -34.23
CA GLU A 102 -22.28 -0.11 -34.86
C GLU A 102 -21.59 -1.46 -35.14
N GLY A 103 -22.29 -2.59 -34.92
CA GLY A 103 -21.83 -3.93 -35.29
C GLY A 103 -21.58 -4.90 -34.11
N PRO A 104 -21.29 -6.19 -34.39
CA PRO A 104 -21.08 -7.22 -33.37
C PRO A 104 -19.83 -6.98 -32.51
N LEU A 105 -19.78 -7.56 -31.31
CA LEU A 105 -18.78 -7.31 -30.25
C LEU A 105 -17.30 -7.34 -30.71
N PHE A 106 -16.99 -8.11 -31.77
CA PHE A 106 -15.64 -8.27 -32.32
C PHE A 106 -15.41 -7.57 -33.67
N LYS A 107 -16.38 -6.78 -34.16
CA LYS A 107 -16.30 -6.04 -35.42
C LYS A 107 -17.20 -4.79 -35.34
N LYS A 108 -16.77 -3.81 -34.55
CA LYS A 108 -17.44 -2.50 -34.41
C LYS A 108 -16.90 -1.50 -35.43
N THR A 109 -17.79 -0.74 -36.04
CA THR A 109 -17.52 0.42 -36.92
C THR A 109 -18.13 1.67 -36.28
N SER A 110 -17.37 2.74 -36.12
CA SER A 110 -17.87 3.98 -35.51
C SER A 110 -18.54 4.88 -36.55
N LYS A 111 -19.72 5.43 -36.23
CA LYS A 111 -20.54 6.32 -37.06
C LYS A 111 -20.78 7.64 -36.32
N THR A 112 -20.62 8.77 -37.00
CA THR A 112 -20.91 10.10 -36.41
C THR A 112 -22.41 10.29 -36.20
N ILE A 113 -22.79 10.78 -35.01
CA ILE A 113 -24.18 11.02 -34.61
C ILE A 113 -24.52 12.49 -34.36
N GLY A 114 -23.54 13.38 -34.16
CA GLY A 114 -23.79 14.83 -34.06
C GLY A 114 -22.63 15.66 -33.50
N ILE A 115 -22.89 16.93 -33.18
CA ILE A 115 -21.91 17.89 -32.61
C ILE A 115 -22.43 18.55 -31.32
N VAL A 116 -21.52 18.95 -30.43
CA VAL A 116 -21.82 19.71 -29.19
C VAL A 116 -20.88 20.90 -29.07
N SER A 117 -21.37 22.05 -28.58
CA SER A 117 -20.59 23.28 -28.36
C SER A 117 -20.21 23.52 -26.90
N ALA A 118 -19.10 24.24 -26.68
CA ALA A 118 -18.59 24.56 -25.33
C ALA A 118 -19.61 25.30 -24.44
N LEU A 119 -20.46 26.13 -25.04
CA LEU A 119 -21.45 26.92 -24.30
C LEU A 119 -22.61 26.06 -23.76
N GLU A 120 -23.03 25.05 -24.52
CA GLU A 120 -24.09 24.10 -24.14
C GLU A 120 -23.62 23.18 -23.01
N VAL A 121 -22.32 22.83 -23.01
CA VAL A 121 -21.69 22.03 -21.95
C VAL A 121 -21.61 22.82 -20.64
N LEU A 122 -21.19 24.08 -20.70
CA LEU A 122 -21.06 24.94 -19.51
C LEU A 122 -22.40 25.34 -18.89
N ALA A 123 -23.45 25.53 -19.71
CA ALA A 123 -24.79 25.87 -19.23
C ALA A 123 -25.46 24.74 -18.45
N GLU A 124 -25.09 23.49 -18.73
CA GLU A 124 -25.60 22.32 -18.01
C GLU A 124 -24.85 22.06 -16.70
N ILE A 125 -23.54 22.34 -16.67
CA ILE A 125 -22.69 22.27 -15.46
C ILE A 125 -23.11 23.34 -14.42
N GLY A 126 -23.56 24.52 -14.85
CA GLY A 126 -23.93 25.64 -13.96
C GLY A 126 -25.24 25.50 -13.19
N LYS A 127 -26.00 24.41 -13.36
CA LYS A 127 -27.34 24.23 -12.75
C LYS A 127 -27.34 23.51 -11.39
N THR A 128 -26.20 22.99 -10.94
CA THR A 128 -26.11 22.14 -9.74
C THR A 128 -25.07 22.68 -8.76
N THR A 129 -25.47 23.59 -7.85
CA THR A 129 -24.72 23.87 -6.63
C THR A 129 -25.54 24.65 -5.61
N THR A 130 -25.80 24.08 -4.42
CA THR A 130 -25.75 24.78 -3.11
C THR A 130 -25.77 23.78 -1.93
N ASP A 131 -25.03 24.13 -0.89
CA ASP A 131 -24.63 23.40 0.33
C ASP A 131 -25.57 23.68 1.54
N THR A 132 -25.72 22.72 2.48
CA THR A 132 -25.44 22.86 3.94
C THR A 132 -25.98 21.70 4.79
N ALA A 133 -25.06 21.09 5.55
CA ALA A 133 -25.19 19.86 6.34
C ALA A 133 -25.74 20.00 7.78
N SER A 134 -26.09 18.86 8.42
CA SER A 134 -25.77 18.54 9.84
C SER A 134 -25.93 17.05 10.25
N ASN A 135 -24.78 16.37 10.39
CA ASN A 135 -24.33 15.52 11.52
C ASN A 135 -24.92 14.10 11.78
N LYS A 136 -24.12 13.04 11.54
CA LYS A 136 -23.59 12.07 12.58
C LYS A 136 -22.80 10.86 12.00
N VAL A 137 -21.78 11.12 11.18
CA VAL A 137 -20.63 10.23 10.92
C VAL A 137 -19.38 11.08 11.15
N PHE A 138 -18.71 10.99 12.32
CA PHE A 138 -17.62 11.91 12.67
C PHE A 138 -16.42 11.21 13.31
N LEU A 139 -15.41 10.96 12.48
CA LEU A 139 -14.04 11.50 12.63
C LEU A 139 -13.32 11.53 11.26
N GLY A 140 -14.07 11.79 10.17
CA GLY A 140 -13.50 12.28 8.92
C GLY A 140 -13.59 13.80 8.91
N ARG A 141 -12.54 14.49 8.46
CA ARG A 141 -12.60 15.94 8.24
C ARG A 141 -13.71 16.22 7.22
N ARG A 142 -14.62 17.13 7.57
CA ARG A 142 -15.60 17.65 6.63
C ARG A 142 -14.89 18.47 5.58
N ASP A 143 -15.06 18.09 4.33
CA ASP A 143 -15.10 19.07 3.27
C ASP A 143 -16.14 18.70 2.20
N LEU A 144 -16.86 19.70 1.70
CA LEU A 144 -17.80 19.63 0.56
C LEU A 144 -19.08 18.77 0.73
N GLY A 145 -19.57 18.50 1.94
CA GLY A 145 -20.90 17.90 2.13
C GLY A 145 -21.01 16.39 1.82
N LEU A 146 -19.91 15.72 1.48
CA LEU A 146 -19.86 14.26 1.32
C LEU A 146 -19.46 13.59 2.65
N ASN A 147 -20.26 12.63 3.12
CA ASN A 147 -19.84 11.70 4.18
C ASN A 147 -18.94 10.62 3.56
N VAL A 148 -17.67 10.96 3.31
CA VAL A 148 -16.73 10.07 2.64
C VAL A 148 -16.17 9.04 3.63
N PRO A 149 -16.38 7.73 3.43
CA PRO A 149 -15.76 6.69 4.25
C PRO A 149 -14.30 6.49 3.82
N VAL A 150 -13.34 6.67 4.74
CA VAL A 150 -11.99 6.12 4.56
C VAL A 150 -12.13 4.60 4.54
N SER A 151 -11.65 3.95 3.48
CA SER A 151 -11.77 2.50 3.33
C SER A 151 -11.18 1.79 4.57
N PRO A 152 -11.81 0.71 5.08
CA PRO A 152 -11.34 0.02 6.29
C PRO A 152 -9.86 -0.38 6.22
N CYS A 153 -9.43 -0.87 5.06
CA CYS A 153 -8.04 -1.24 4.82
C CYS A 153 -7.07 -0.05 4.92
N GLN A 154 -7.43 1.12 4.39
CA GLN A 154 -6.62 2.35 4.48
C GLN A 154 -6.60 2.91 5.91
N ARG A 155 -7.73 2.86 6.63
CA ARG A 155 -7.82 3.26 8.05
C ARG A 155 -6.94 2.37 8.93
N ALA A 156 -6.95 1.06 8.70
CA ALA A 156 -6.16 0.10 9.47
C ALA A 156 -4.67 0.13 9.12
N CYS A 157 -4.28 0.68 7.96
CA CYS A 157 -2.89 0.83 7.57
C CYS A 157 -2.25 1.99 8.35
N PRO A 158 -1.15 1.76 9.11
CA PRO A 158 -0.50 2.82 9.89
C PRO A 158 0.06 4.00 9.07
N ILE A 159 0.27 3.78 7.76
CA ILE A 159 0.75 4.78 6.80
C ILE A 159 -0.34 5.18 5.80
N HIS A 160 -1.60 4.82 6.06
CA HIS A 160 -2.77 5.24 5.31
C HIS A 160 -2.66 5.10 3.78
N GLN A 161 -2.02 4.02 3.31
CA GLN A 161 -1.90 3.72 1.87
C GLN A 161 -3.27 3.72 1.18
N ASP A 162 -3.35 4.31 -0.01
CA ASP A 162 -4.54 4.27 -0.86
C ASP A 162 -4.67 2.89 -1.53
N ILE A 163 -5.10 1.93 -0.72
CA ILE A 163 -5.16 0.51 -1.06
C ILE A 163 -6.19 0.25 -2.16
N ALA A 164 -7.36 0.87 -2.07
CA ALA A 164 -8.40 0.64 -3.06
C ALA A 164 -7.94 1.08 -4.46
N THR A 165 -7.25 2.22 -4.55
CA THR A 165 -6.68 2.70 -5.80
C THR A 165 -5.61 1.80 -6.37
N TYR A 166 -4.58 1.44 -5.59
CA TYR A 166 -3.50 0.63 -6.18
C TYR A 166 -3.98 -0.77 -6.52
N VAL A 167 -4.96 -1.33 -5.80
CA VAL A 167 -5.61 -2.60 -6.14
C VAL A 167 -6.42 -2.46 -7.43
N ASP A 168 -7.14 -1.35 -7.61
CA ASP A 168 -7.85 -1.04 -8.85
C ASP A 168 -6.91 -0.93 -10.06
N TYR A 169 -5.76 -0.29 -9.89
CA TYR A 169 -4.75 -0.24 -10.94
C TYR A 169 -4.20 -1.62 -11.30
N VAL A 170 -4.07 -2.55 -10.34
CA VAL A 170 -3.70 -3.94 -10.67
C VAL A 170 -4.79 -4.62 -11.51
N SER A 171 -6.08 -4.49 -11.15
CA SER A 171 -7.15 -5.13 -11.94
C SER A 171 -7.24 -4.61 -13.38
N GLN A 172 -6.76 -3.38 -13.64
CA GLN A 172 -6.72 -2.77 -14.97
C GLN A 172 -5.42 -3.05 -15.76
N GLY A 173 -4.48 -3.83 -15.20
CA GLY A 173 -3.16 -4.03 -15.84
C GLY A 173 -2.21 -2.83 -15.70
N ARG A 174 -2.56 -1.81 -14.91
CA ARG A 174 -1.80 -0.57 -14.70
C ARG A 174 -0.79 -0.71 -13.56
N TYR A 175 0.11 -1.68 -13.67
CA TYR A 175 0.96 -2.09 -12.55
C TYR A 175 1.96 -1.03 -12.10
N LEU A 176 2.48 -0.21 -13.03
CA LEU A 176 3.38 0.90 -12.68
C LEU A 176 2.63 2.03 -11.95
N ASP A 177 1.40 2.31 -12.34
CA ASP A 177 0.56 3.30 -11.64
C ASP A 177 0.20 2.79 -10.23
N SER A 178 -0.09 1.49 -10.10
CA SER A 178 -0.27 0.84 -8.80
C SER A 178 0.95 1.02 -7.90
N TRP A 179 2.15 0.73 -8.44
CA TRP A 179 3.41 0.90 -7.73
C TRP A 179 3.69 2.35 -7.33
N LEU A 180 3.34 3.33 -8.19
CA LEU A 180 3.42 4.74 -7.84
C LEU A 180 2.51 5.08 -6.65
N VAL A 181 1.23 4.70 -6.70
CA VAL A 181 0.29 4.99 -5.60
C VAL A 181 0.77 4.36 -4.28
N ILE A 182 1.34 3.16 -4.34
CA ILE A 182 1.97 2.54 -3.17
C ILE A 182 3.08 3.45 -2.61
N HIS A 183 3.96 3.99 -3.46
CA HIS A 183 5.08 4.83 -3.05
C HIS A 183 4.69 6.21 -2.49
N GLU A 184 3.44 6.67 -2.65
CA GLU A 184 2.98 7.93 -2.06
C GLU A 184 3.18 7.96 -0.53
N THR A 185 3.01 6.81 0.14
CA THR A 185 3.22 6.70 1.61
C THR A 185 4.10 5.53 2.03
N ASN A 186 4.66 4.78 1.09
CA ASN A 186 5.46 3.61 1.38
C ASN A 186 6.82 3.66 0.66
N PRO A 187 7.90 4.01 1.36
CA PRO A 187 9.24 3.95 0.78
C PRO A 187 9.75 2.53 0.51
N PHE A 188 9.21 1.51 1.19
CA PHE A 188 9.73 0.13 1.17
C PHE A 188 8.68 -0.92 0.77
N PRO A 189 8.03 -0.79 -0.41
CA PRO A 189 6.99 -1.73 -0.81
C PRO A 189 7.49 -3.13 -1.11
N SER A 190 8.77 -3.32 -1.44
CA SER A 190 9.37 -4.66 -1.58
C SER A 190 9.31 -5.44 -0.27
N MET A 191 9.58 -4.75 0.84
CA MET A 191 9.56 -5.30 2.20
C MET A 191 8.13 -5.46 2.70
N LEU A 192 7.28 -4.43 2.59
CA LEU A 192 5.88 -4.53 3.03
C LEU A 192 5.03 -5.45 2.15
N GLY A 193 5.45 -5.74 0.92
CA GLY A 193 4.82 -6.76 0.07
C GLY A 193 5.13 -8.19 0.53
N ARG A 194 6.13 -8.39 1.39
CA ARG A 194 6.58 -9.72 1.84
C ARG A 194 6.34 -9.95 3.33
N LEU A 195 6.64 -8.94 4.14
CA LEU A 195 6.79 -9.04 5.60
C LEU A 195 5.86 -8.11 6.39
N CYS A 196 4.92 -7.46 5.72
CA CYS A 196 3.90 -6.68 6.42
C CYS A 196 3.00 -7.61 7.24
N ASN A 197 2.64 -7.18 8.45
CA ASN A 197 1.62 -7.80 9.29
C ASN A 197 0.18 -7.53 8.78
N HIS A 198 0.05 -6.85 7.64
CA HIS A 198 -1.17 -6.70 6.84
C HIS A 198 -2.45 -6.41 7.65
N PRO A 199 -2.46 -5.42 8.57
CA PRO A 199 -3.67 -5.05 9.33
C PRO A 199 -4.81 -4.60 8.41
N CYS A 200 -4.46 -4.13 7.21
CA CYS A 200 -5.38 -3.82 6.14
C CYS A 200 -6.18 -5.01 5.59
N GLU A 201 -5.65 -6.24 5.67
CA GLU A 201 -6.38 -7.46 5.32
C GLU A 201 -7.24 -7.94 6.49
N THR A 202 -6.75 -7.79 7.73
CA THR A 202 -7.52 -8.10 8.95
C THR A 202 -8.79 -7.27 9.03
N ASP A 203 -8.69 -5.98 8.72
CA ASP A 203 -9.84 -5.05 8.71
C ASP A 203 -10.52 -4.96 7.33
N CYS A 204 -10.24 -5.90 6.42
CA CYS A 204 -10.86 -5.89 5.10
C CYS A 204 -12.35 -6.19 5.24
N LYS A 205 -13.20 -5.33 4.66
CA LYS A 205 -14.66 -5.49 4.65
C LYS A 205 -15.11 -6.84 4.10
N ARG A 206 -14.42 -7.35 3.09
CA ARG A 206 -14.70 -8.69 2.56
C ARG A 206 -14.49 -9.77 3.61
N GLY A 207 -13.48 -9.60 4.46
CA GLY A 207 -13.26 -10.43 5.64
C GLY A 207 -14.41 -10.39 6.65
N TRP A 208 -15.05 -9.24 6.83
CA TRP A 208 -16.20 -9.08 7.74
C TRP A 208 -17.46 -9.78 7.23
N VAL A 209 -17.74 -9.67 5.92
CA VAL A 209 -18.97 -10.19 5.30
C VAL A 209 -18.86 -11.68 4.99
N GLN A 210 -17.72 -12.12 4.44
CA GLN A 210 -17.54 -13.46 3.89
C GLN A 210 -16.57 -14.33 4.70
N GLY A 211 -16.04 -13.84 5.82
CA GLY A 211 -15.04 -14.54 6.64
C GLY A 211 -13.60 -14.10 6.32
N PRO A 212 -12.69 -14.12 7.31
CA PRO A 212 -11.33 -13.56 7.19
C PRO A 212 -10.48 -14.19 6.07
N GLU A 213 -10.73 -15.45 5.74
CA GLU A 213 -10.13 -16.17 4.62
C GLU A 213 -10.51 -15.56 3.26
N ASN A 214 -11.57 -14.76 3.19
CA ASN A 214 -12.01 -14.07 2.00
C ASN A 214 -11.49 -12.65 1.87
N ALA A 215 -10.68 -12.14 2.81
CA ALA A 215 -10.02 -10.84 2.65
C ALA A 215 -9.24 -10.74 1.32
N VAL A 216 -9.12 -9.52 0.80
CA VAL A 216 -8.30 -9.25 -0.38
C VAL A 216 -6.83 -9.43 -0.02
N SER A 217 -6.05 -10.10 -0.86
CA SER A 217 -4.61 -10.36 -0.67
C SER A 217 -3.77 -9.10 -0.96
N ILE A 218 -4.02 -8.04 -0.20
CA ILE A 218 -3.46 -6.69 -0.34
C ILE A 218 -1.92 -6.70 -0.27
N LYS A 219 -1.33 -7.52 0.62
CA LYS A 219 0.12 -7.70 0.77
C LYS A 219 0.74 -8.19 -0.54
N SER A 220 0.15 -9.23 -1.12
CA SER A 220 0.63 -9.91 -2.32
C SER A 220 0.44 -9.06 -3.58
N LEU A 221 -0.64 -8.29 -3.67
CA LEU A 221 -0.85 -7.30 -4.76
C LEU A 221 0.21 -6.19 -4.75
N LYS A 222 0.56 -5.69 -3.56
CA LYS A 222 1.65 -4.72 -3.38
C LYS A 222 3.00 -5.28 -3.82
N ARG A 223 3.30 -6.52 -3.42
CA ARG A 223 4.49 -7.23 -3.89
C ARG A 223 4.50 -7.32 -5.42
N PHE A 224 3.41 -7.76 -6.03
CA PHE A 224 3.31 -7.94 -7.47
C PHE A 224 3.61 -6.64 -8.24
N ALA A 225 2.98 -5.52 -7.85
CA ALA A 225 3.24 -4.23 -8.48
C ALA A 225 4.72 -3.79 -8.33
N THR A 226 5.31 -4.04 -7.16
CA THR A 226 6.72 -3.73 -6.89
C THR A 226 7.68 -4.61 -7.68
N ASP A 227 7.43 -5.91 -7.76
CA ASP A 227 8.23 -6.85 -8.53
C ASP A 227 8.17 -6.51 -10.03
N TYR A 228 7.01 -6.04 -10.53
CA TYR A 228 6.85 -5.58 -11.91
C TYR A 228 7.70 -4.34 -12.23
N ALA A 229 7.73 -3.36 -11.32
CA ALA A 229 8.56 -2.17 -11.44
C ALA A 229 10.06 -2.49 -11.31
N TRP A 230 10.41 -3.36 -10.37
CA TRP A 230 11.76 -3.85 -10.13
C TRP A 230 12.36 -4.57 -11.34
N ALA A 231 11.61 -5.47 -11.96
CA ALA A 231 12.04 -6.18 -13.17
C ALA A 231 12.41 -5.24 -14.33
N ARG A 232 11.86 -4.01 -14.31
CA ARG A 232 12.12 -2.94 -15.29
C ARG A 232 13.10 -1.88 -14.78
N ARG A 233 13.58 -2.00 -13.53
CA ARG A 233 14.47 -1.05 -12.86
C ARG A 233 13.96 0.40 -12.96
N VAL A 234 12.65 0.55 -12.83
CA VAL A 234 11.98 1.86 -12.82
C VAL A 234 12.53 2.69 -11.65
N LYS A 235 12.57 4.01 -11.78
CA LYS A 235 12.86 4.90 -10.66
C LYS A 235 11.82 6.02 -10.63
N ILE A 236 11.55 6.53 -9.44
CA ILE A 236 10.72 7.71 -9.25
C ILE A 236 11.66 8.93 -9.26
N ASP A 237 11.33 9.90 -10.10
CA ASP A 237 11.95 11.22 -10.03
C ASP A 237 11.04 12.13 -9.20
N TRP A 238 11.48 12.45 -7.99
CA TRP A 238 10.68 13.18 -7.01
C TRP A 238 10.76 14.70 -7.23
N GLN A 239 9.62 15.41 -7.29
CA GLN A 239 9.69 16.89 -7.16
C GLN A 239 10.02 17.21 -5.72
N ARG A 240 11.11 17.96 -5.57
CA ARG A 240 11.51 18.53 -4.29
C ARG A 240 11.16 20.01 -4.31
N ALA A 241 10.68 20.51 -3.18
CA ALA A 241 10.60 21.94 -2.95
C ALA A 241 12.01 22.57 -3.06
N PRO A 242 12.11 23.86 -3.40
CA PRO A 242 13.38 24.57 -3.37
C PRO A 242 14.07 24.44 -2.02
N GLU A 243 15.41 24.38 -2.02
CA GLU A 243 16.19 24.32 -0.78
C GLU A 243 15.83 25.49 0.14
N ASN A 244 15.46 25.19 1.37
CA ASN A 244 15.00 26.18 2.36
C ASN A 244 16.13 26.69 3.27
N GLY A 245 17.36 26.19 3.07
CA GLY A 245 18.56 26.58 3.82
C GLY A 245 18.67 26.01 5.23
N LYS A 246 17.74 25.14 5.64
CA LYS A 246 17.72 24.49 6.95
C LYS A 246 18.30 23.07 6.87
N ARG A 247 18.95 22.65 7.96
CA ARG A 247 19.65 21.36 8.04
C ARG A 247 19.06 20.47 9.13
N VAL A 248 18.82 19.20 8.79
CA VAL A 248 18.32 18.18 9.74
C VAL A 248 19.28 17.00 9.79
N ALA A 249 19.65 16.57 10.99
CA ALA A 249 20.39 15.34 11.21
C ALA A 249 19.43 14.20 11.56
N ILE A 250 19.58 13.04 10.93
CA ILE A 250 18.84 11.82 11.24
C ILE A 250 19.84 10.77 11.72
N VAL A 251 19.56 10.12 12.84
CA VAL A 251 20.43 9.11 13.46
C VAL A 251 19.74 7.75 13.40
N GLY A 252 20.28 6.88 12.55
CA GLY A 252 19.77 5.54 12.24
C GLY A 252 19.06 5.49 10.89
N SER A 253 19.52 4.62 10.00
CA SER A 253 18.99 4.43 8.64
C SER A 253 17.90 3.34 8.53
N GLY A 254 17.27 3.00 9.65
CA GLY A 254 16.11 2.11 9.64
C GLY A 254 14.90 2.72 8.90
N PRO A 255 13.77 1.98 8.83
CA PRO A 255 12.59 2.44 8.10
C PRO A 255 12.13 3.84 8.51
N ALA A 256 12.11 4.14 9.81
CA ALA A 256 11.72 5.46 10.32
C ALA A 256 12.65 6.58 9.83
N GLY A 257 13.96 6.40 9.94
CA GLY A 257 14.95 7.41 9.56
C GLY A 257 15.00 7.67 8.06
N MET A 258 14.96 6.61 7.25
CA MET A 258 14.95 6.74 5.79
C MET A 258 13.65 7.37 5.27
N THR A 259 12.50 7.02 5.87
CA THR A 259 11.21 7.66 5.53
C THR A 259 11.25 9.15 5.86
N ALA A 260 11.73 9.51 7.06
CA ALA A 260 11.87 10.92 7.42
C ALA A 260 12.87 11.66 6.52
N ALA A 261 13.95 10.99 6.09
CA ALA A 261 14.92 11.55 5.15
C ALA A 261 14.27 11.86 3.80
N GLN A 262 13.45 10.95 3.27
CA GLN A 262 12.70 11.16 2.04
C GLN A 262 11.78 12.38 2.17
N ASP A 263 10.90 12.40 3.17
CA ASP A 263 9.93 13.47 3.38
C ASP A 263 10.60 14.84 3.55
N LEU A 264 11.64 14.92 4.38
CA LEU A 264 12.36 16.18 4.60
C LEU A 264 13.10 16.65 3.33
N ARG A 265 13.61 15.73 2.51
CA ARG A 265 14.17 16.09 1.19
C ARG A 265 13.10 16.58 0.22
N LEU A 266 11.89 16.02 0.23
CA LEU A 266 10.75 16.55 -0.56
C LEU A 266 10.41 17.98 -0.14
N MET A 267 10.52 18.28 1.16
CA MET A 267 10.24 19.61 1.73
C MET A 267 11.40 20.62 1.58
N GLY A 268 12.50 20.24 0.93
CA GLY A 268 13.62 21.15 0.63
C GLY A 268 14.63 21.34 1.77
N TYR A 269 14.64 20.47 2.79
CA TYR A 269 15.65 20.50 3.85
C TYR A 269 16.93 19.78 3.42
N THR A 270 18.10 20.28 3.79
CA THR A 270 19.33 19.50 3.69
C THR A 270 19.34 18.42 4.79
N VAL A 271 19.50 17.15 4.41
CA VAL A 271 19.41 16.01 5.34
C VAL A 271 20.75 15.27 5.40
N ASP A 272 21.27 15.12 6.62
CA ASP A 272 22.45 14.31 6.92
C ASP A 272 22.02 13.07 7.73
N LEU A 273 22.23 11.88 7.18
CA LEU A 273 21.85 10.59 7.75
C LEU A 273 23.07 9.87 8.30
N TYR A 274 23.11 9.67 9.62
CA TYR A 274 24.16 8.95 10.34
C TYR A 274 23.75 7.51 10.61
N GLU A 275 24.56 6.55 10.17
CA GLU A 275 24.33 5.12 10.38
C GLU A 275 25.55 4.48 11.04
N ARG A 276 25.30 3.67 12.07
CA ARG A 276 26.33 2.96 12.82
C ARG A 276 26.91 1.79 12.04
N GLU A 277 26.09 1.09 11.27
CA GLU A 277 26.48 -0.06 10.47
C GLU A 277 27.18 0.35 9.15
N ALA A 278 27.75 -0.63 8.46
CA ALA A 278 28.39 -0.45 7.16
C ALA A 278 27.40 -0.46 5.98
N LYS A 279 26.10 -0.65 6.25
CA LYS A 279 25.03 -0.66 5.25
C LYS A 279 23.79 0.05 5.77
N LEU A 280 23.02 0.63 4.85
CA LEU A 280 21.74 1.29 5.13
C LEU A 280 20.62 0.30 5.42
N GLY A 281 19.51 0.77 5.99
CA GLY A 281 18.25 0.04 6.11
C GLY A 281 17.94 -0.50 7.51
N GLY A 282 18.85 -0.31 8.47
CA GLY A 282 18.69 -0.82 9.83
C GLY A 282 18.38 -2.33 9.86
N LEU A 283 17.36 -2.74 10.61
CA LEU A 283 16.96 -4.16 10.69
C LEU A 283 16.56 -4.77 9.35
N LEU A 284 16.06 -3.99 8.39
CA LEU A 284 15.69 -4.49 7.06
C LEU A 284 16.88 -5.18 6.39
N SER A 285 18.04 -4.51 6.41
CA SER A 285 19.27 -5.03 5.81
C SER A 285 20.09 -5.87 6.78
N ALA A 286 20.04 -5.56 8.08
CA ALA A 286 20.97 -6.09 9.07
C ALA A 286 20.40 -7.20 9.95
N SER A 287 19.17 -7.68 9.78
CA SER A 287 18.64 -8.77 10.62
C SER A 287 17.58 -9.64 9.94
N ILE A 288 16.79 -9.09 9.03
CA ILE A 288 15.83 -9.89 8.27
C ILE A 288 16.61 -10.81 7.30
N PRO A 289 16.39 -12.14 7.32
CA PRO A 289 17.12 -13.05 6.44
C PRO A 289 16.78 -12.88 4.95
N HIS A 290 17.76 -13.04 4.06
CA HIS A 290 17.57 -12.90 2.61
C HIS A 290 16.65 -13.98 1.98
N PHE A 291 16.34 -15.09 2.67
CA PHE A 291 15.32 -16.02 2.15
C PHE A 291 13.89 -15.48 2.26
N ARG A 292 13.71 -14.34 2.96
CA ARG A 292 12.44 -13.63 3.08
C ARG A 292 12.22 -12.62 1.93
N PHE A 293 13.28 -12.07 1.35
CA PHE A 293 13.21 -10.99 0.36
C PHE A 293 14.51 -10.86 -0.46
N ASP A 294 14.45 -10.16 -1.59
CA ASP A 294 15.63 -9.87 -2.41
C ASP A 294 16.32 -8.59 -1.92
N ILE A 295 17.59 -8.71 -1.49
CA ILE A 295 18.36 -7.57 -0.97
C ILE A 295 18.61 -6.50 -2.03
N ASP A 296 18.78 -6.90 -3.29
CA ASP A 296 19.01 -5.96 -4.40
C ASP A 296 17.78 -5.05 -4.60
N GLN A 297 16.57 -5.60 -4.36
CA GLN A 297 15.32 -4.84 -4.47
C GLN A 297 15.20 -3.81 -3.33
N LEU A 298 15.60 -4.17 -2.11
CA LEU A 298 15.65 -3.23 -0.99
C LEU A 298 16.70 -2.13 -1.23
N GLU A 299 17.89 -2.50 -1.72
CA GLU A 299 18.93 -1.52 -2.06
C GLU A 299 18.48 -0.53 -3.15
N TRP A 300 17.72 -0.99 -4.13
CA TRP A 300 17.12 -0.13 -5.14
C TRP A 300 16.14 0.89 -4.56
N GLU A 301 15.27 0.48 -3.63
CA GLU A 301 14.36 1.39 -2.92
C GLU A 301 15.12 2.40 -2.07
N MET A 302 16.12 1.95 -1.30
CA MET A 302 16.98 2.83 -0.51
C MET A 302 17.74 3.82 -1.39
N GLN A 303 18.25 3.38 -2.54
CA GLN A 303 18.99 4.24 -3.45
C GLN A 303 18.10 5.34 -4.05
N MET A 304 16.81 5.09 -4.31
CA MET A 304 15.89 6.15 -4.75
C MET A 304 15.79 7.28 -3.72
N ILE A 305 15.84 6.96 -2.42
CA ILE A 305 15.82 7.96 -1.33
C ILE A 305 17.17 8.69 -1.26
N VAL A 306 18.29 7.97 -1.35
CA VAL A 306 19.63 8.58 -1.33
C VAL A 306 19.83 9.51 -2.53
N ASP A 307 19.35 9.13 -3.72
CA ASP A 307 19.42 9.91 -4.96
C ASP A 307 18.70 11.27 -4.84
N MET A 308 17.83 11.46 -3.84
CA MET A 308 17.21 12.77 -3.52
C MET A 308 18.18 13.75 -2.85
N GLY A 309 19.46 13.39 -2.69
CA GLY A 309 20.50 14.25 -2.10
C GLY A 309 20.60 14.13 -0.58
N VAL A 310 20.31 12.94 -0.03
CA VAL A 310 20.58 12.65 1.39
C VAL A 310 22.08 12.41 1.57
N ASN A 311 22.73 13.15 2.47
CA ASN A 311 24.14 12.93 2.77
C ASN A 311 24.28 11.76 3.75
N VAL A 312 24.87 10.65 3.32
CA VAL A 312 24.96 9.42 4.11
C VAL A 312 26.33 9.28 4.76
N PHE A 313 26.33 9.05 6.08
CA PHE A 313 27.52 8.80 6.89
C PHE A 313 27.45 7.42 7.55
N LEU A 314 27.99 6.40 6.88
CA LEU A 314 28.09 5.03 7.39
C LEU A 314 29.23 4.88 8.41
N ASN A 315 29.17 3.83 9.23
CA ASN A 315 30.15 3.55 10.29
C ASN A 315 30.33 4.74 11.25
N LYS A 316 29.26 5.48 11.53
CA LYS A 316 29.24 6.62 12.46
C LYS A 316 28.25 6.34 13.58
N ASN A 317 28.77 5.92 14.73
CA ASN A 317 27.98 5.67 15.92
C ASN A 317 27.80 6.97 16.72
N VAL A 318 26.66 7.63 16.55
CA VAL A 318 26.30 8.78 17.40
C VAL A 318 26.18 8.33 18.85
N GLY A 319 26.73 9.13 19.77
CA GLY A 319 26.91 8.81 21.18
C GLY A 319 28.25 8.17 21.53
N LYS A 320 28.95 7.56 20.56
CA LYS A 320 30.32 7.02 20.75
C LYS A 320 31.36 7.75 19.91
N ASP A 321 31.17 7.80 18.59
CA ASP A 321 32.07 8.44 17.63
C ASP A 321 31.78 9.94 17.48
N ILE A 322 30.50 10.32 17.54
CA ILE A 322 30.01 11.69 17.41
C ILE A 322 29.14 12.00 18.62
N LYS A 323 29.40 13.11 19.31
CA LYS A 323 28.60 13.50 20.48
C LYS A 323 27.27 14.10 20.07
N LEU A 324 26.20 13.80 20.80
CA LEU A 324 24.87 14.34 20.50
C LEU A 324 24.84 15.89 20.59
N GLU A 325 25.61 16.49 21.51
CA GLU A 325 25.70 17.94 21.65
C GLU A 325 26.35 18.63 20.43
N GLN A 326 27.16 17.91 19.65
CA GLN A 326 27.69 18.42 18.40
C GLN A 326 26.56 18.59 17.39
N LEU A 327 25.65 17.62 17.29
CA LEU A 327 24.52 17.69 16.38
C LEU A 327 23.60 18.88 16.72
N PHE A 328 23.36 19.18 17.99
CA PHE A 328 22.56 20.36 18.38
C PHE A 328 23.16 21.71 17.98
N LYS A 329 24.48 21.77 17.80
CA LYS A 329 25.17 22.99 17.36
C LYS A 329 25.15 23.15 15.84
N GLU A 330 25.19 22.05 15.11
CA GLU A 330 25.37 22.04 13.65
C GLU A 330 24.05 21.99 12.86
N TYR A 331 22.97 21.53 13.49
CA TYR A 331 21.68 21.28 12.84
C TYR A 331 20.55 22.10 13.48
N ASP A 332 19.54 22.41 12.66
CA ASP A 332 18.32 23.07 13.11
C ASP A 332 17.40 22.08 13.86
N ALA A 333 17.41 20.80 13.48
CA ALA A 333 16.71 19.70 14.16
C ALA A 333 17.50 18.39 14.09
N VAL A 334 17.29 17.51 15.09
CA VAL A 334 17.92 16.18 15.17
C VAL A 334 16.83 15.14 15.41
N PHE A 335 16.79 14.09 14.59
CA PHE A 335 15.87 12.96 14.72
C PHE A 335 16.60 11.67 15.11
N LEU A 336 16.24 11.08 16.25
CA LEU A 336 16.75 9.79 16.70
C LEU A 336 15.79 8.66 16.29
N SER A 337 16.25 7.80 15.39
CA SER A 337 15.54 6.62 14.88
C SER A 337 16.41 5.36 14.96
N VAL A 338 17.10 5.19 16.09
CA VAL A 338 18.15 4.17 16.31
C VAL A 338 17.61 2.74 16.52
N GLY A 339 16.30 2.60 16.68
CA GLY A 339 15.63 1.31 16.84
C GLY A 339 16.07 0.51 18.07
N MET A 340 15.91 -0.82 18.01
CA MET A 340 16.22 -1.77 19.10
C MET A 340 17.05 -2.95 18.58
N MET A 341 18.30 -2.67 18.24
CA MET A 341 19.20 -3.62 17.53
C MET A 341 19.80 -4.71 18.45
N THR A 342 19.68 -4.58 19.78
CA THR A 342 20.39 -5.47 20.71
C THR A 342 19.45 -6.55 21.22
N GLY A 343 19.87 -7.82 21.13
CA GLY A 343 19.08 -8.96 21.62
C GLY A 343 19.25 -9.18 23.12
N ARG A 344 18.21 -9.72 23.76
CA ARG A 344 18.24 -10.05 25.19
C ARG A 344 18.65 -11.50 25.44
N ILE A 345 19.73 -11.70 26.18
CA ILE A 345 20.12 -13.00 26.74
C ILE A 345 19.60 -13.07 28.18
N LEU A 346 18.92 -14.17 28.53
CA LEU A 346 18.40 -14.35 29.88
C LEU A 346 19.54 -14.75 30.83
N PRO A 347 19.62 -14.18 32.05
CA PRO A 347 20.70 -14.42 32.99
C PRO A 347 20.52 -15.76 33.73
N VAL A 348 20.53 -16.86 32.99
CA VAL A 348 20.49 -18.23 33.53
C VAL A 348 21.91 -18.79 33.63
N PRO A 349 22.17 -19.76 34.53
CA PRO A 349 23.49 -20.39 34.61
C PRO A 349 23.97 -20.90 33.24
N GLY A 350 25.22 -20.58 32.88
CA GLY A 350 25.81 -20.96 31.58
C GLY A 350 25.42 -20.08 30.39
N SER A 351 24.69 -18.98 30.59
CA SER A 351 24.34 -18.03 29.51
C SER A 351 25.53 -17.23 28.96
N ASP A 352 26.69 -17.32 29.60
CA ASP A 352 27.97 -16.69 29.26
C ASP A 352 28.92 -17.62 28.48
N LEU A 353 28.49 -18.85 28.17
CA LEU A 353 29.29 -19.81 27.39
C LEU A 353 29.52 -19.31 25.95
N PRO A 354 30.66 -19.65 25.31
CA PRO A 354 31.04 -19.11 23.99
C PRO A 354 30.08 -19.44 22.85
N GLU A 355 29.29 -20.52 22.96
CA GLU A 355 28.30 -20.94 21.96
C GLU A 355 26.88 -20.42 22.25
N VAL A 356 26.75 -19.45 23.16
CA VAL A 356 25.50 -18.73 23.44
C VAL A 356 25.53 -17.38 22.74
N ILE A 357 24.51 -17.11 21.93
CA ILE A 357 24.39 -15.85 21.18
C ILE A 357 22.96 -15.34 21.22
N SER A 358 22.77 -14.02 21.07
CA SER A 358 21.42 -13.48 20.85
C SER A 358 20.99 -13.67 19.40
N ALA A 359 19.69 -13.85 19.15
CA ALA A 359 19.16 -13.99 17.79
C ALA A 359 19.45 -12.75 16.93
N MET A 360 19.39 -11.55 17.52
CA MET A 360 19.71 -10.30 16.82
C MET A 360 21.16 -10.28 16.33
N GLU A 361 22.10 -10.69 17.19
CA GLU A 361 23.52 -10.75 16.81
C GLU A 361 23.78 -11.85 15.79
N PHE A 362 23.21 -13.04 15.99
CA PHE A 362 23.30 -14.16 15.06
C PHE A 362 22.84 -13.77 13.65
N LEU A 363 21.64 -13.17 13.56
CA LEU A 363 21.06 -12.72 12.29
C LEU A 363 21.86 -11.56 11.69
N ARG A 364 22.34 -10.63 12.51
CA ARG A 364 23.21 -9.54 12.06
C ARG A 364 24.50 -10.03 11.43
N VAL A 365 25.21 -10.93 12.07
CA VAL A 365 26.44 -11.53 11.52
C VAL A 365 26.13 -12.26 10.21
N ARG A 366 25.05 -13.05 10.17
CA ARG A 366 24.61 -13.75 8.94
C ARG A 366 24.23 -12.80 7.81
N SER A 367 23.71 -11.61 8.11
CA SER A 367 23.35 -10.61 7.09
C SER A 367 24.57 -10.00 6.35
N TYR A 368 25.79 -10.19 6.88
CA TYR A 368 27.04 -9.86 6.19
C TYR A 368 27.67 -11.09 5.51
N ASP A 369 26.88 -12.16 5.33
CA ASP A 369 27.30 -13.46 4.83
C ASP A 369 28.39 -14.17 5.66
N ILE A 370 28.66 -13.68 6.88
CA ILE A 370 29.63 -14.26 7.81
C ILE A 370 28.94 -15.35 8.64
N MET A 371 29.63 -16.46 8.90
CA MET A 371 29.15 -17.47 9.85
C MET A 371 29.54 -17.04 11.28
N PRO A 372 28.61 -17.02 12.25
CA PRO A 372 28.96 -16.78 13.65
C PRO A 372 30.02 -17.76 14.15
N GLU A 373 30.87 -17.26 15.06
CA GLU A 373 31.89 -18.10 15.69
C GLU A 373 31.25 -19.31 16.37
N ASN A 374 31.96 -20.45 16.31
CA ASN A 374 31.55 -21.72 16.91
C ASN A 374 30.21 -22.32 16.41
N PHE A 375 29.60 -21.77 15.35
CA PHE A 375 28.36 -22.32 14.81
C PHE A 375 28.54 -23.78 14.35
N PRO A 376 27.72 -24.73 14.84
CA PRO A 376 27.99 -26.15 14.67
C PRO A 376 27.37 -26.69 13.37
N ARG A 377 28.09 -26.58 12.24
CA ARG A 377 27.69 -27.28 11.00
C ARG A 377 27.61 -28.79 11.25
N GLY A 378 26.47 -29.39 10.93
CA GLY A 378 26.16 -30.80 11.21
C GLY A 378 25.85 -31.11 12.69
N GLY A 379 25.81 -30.10 13.56
CA GLY A 379 25.42 -30.22 14.97
C GLY A 379 24.01 -29.73 15.25
N ASP A 380 23.62 -29.82 16.53
CA ASP A 380 22.26 -29.49 16.96
C ASP A 380 22.23 -28.09 17.61
N VAL A 381 21.18 -27.32 17.28
CA VAL A 381 20.98 -25.92 17.71
C VAL A 381 19.66 -25.81 18.46
N VAL A 382 19.64 -25.03 19.55
CA VAL A 382 18.43 -24.69 20.30
C VAL A 382 18.20 -23.17 20.22
N VAL A 383 17.05 -22.77 19.70
CA VAL A 383 16.57 -21.39 19.66
C VAL A 383 15.53 -21.19 20.76
N ILE A 384 15.75 -20.22 21.64
CA ILE A 384 14.93 -19.97 22.84
C ILE A 384 14.05 -18.74 22.57
N GLY A 385 12.77 -18.98 22.30
CA GLY A 385 11.74 -17.99 21.95
C GLY A 385 10.76 -18.54 20.92
N GLY A 386 9.58 -17.94 20.82
CA GLY A 386 8.50 -18.40 19.92
C GLY A 386 7.96 -17.36 18.93
N GLY A 387 8.61 -16.19 18.81
CA GLY A 387 8.20 -15.12 17.90
C GLY A 387 8.89 -15.17 16.53
N ALA A 388 8.58 -14.20 15.66
CA ALA A 388 9.12 -14.11 14.29
C ALA A 388 10.67 -14.18 14.24
N VAL A 389 11.36 -13.47 15.13
CA VAL A 389 12.83 -13.49 15.23
C VAL A 389 13.35 -14.90 15.56
N ALA A 390 12.64 -15.67 16.38
CA ALA A 390 13.01 -17.04 16.70
C ALA A 390 12.84 -17.95 15.47
N THR A 391 11.75 -17.79 14.72
CA THR A 391 11.50 -18.50 13.47
C THR A 391 12.59 -18.19 12.43
N ASP A 392 12.98 -16.92 12.29
CA ASP A 392 14.05 -16.50 11.38
C ASP A 392 15.41 -17.08 11.78
N ALA A 393 15.77 -17.02 13.06
CA ALA A 393 17.00 -17.62 13.56
C ALA A 393 17.03 -19.14 13.38
N ALA A 394 15.88 -19.81 13.58
CA ALA A 394 15.74 -21.24 13.41
C ALA A 394 15.91 -21.67 11.94
N GLN A 395 15.17 -21.03 11.02
CA GLN A 395 15.30 -21.31 9.58
C GLN A 395 16.71 -20.97 9.07
N THR A 396 17.28 -19.85 9.51
CA THR A 396 18.68 -19.48 9.17
C THR A 396 19.67 -20.53 9.68
N SER A 397 19.45 -21.11 10.87
CA SER A 397 20.29 -22.19 11.41
C SER A 397 20.21 -23.45 10.55
N ILE A 398 19.01 -23.85 10.12
CA ILE A 398 18.80 -25.00 9.21
C ILE A 398 19.55 -24.77 7.90
N LYS A 399 19.31 -23.61 7.26
CA LYS A 399 19.93 -23.22 5.97
C LYS A 399 21.45 -23.04 6.08
N SER A 400 21.96 -22.78 7.29
CA SER A 400 23.40 -22.69 7.59
C SER A 400 24.07 -24.05 7.84
N GLY A 401 23.31 -25.16 7.74
CA GLY A 401 23.80 -26.53 7.84
C GLY A 401 23.73 -27.14 9.23
N ALA A 402 22.89 -26.62 10.14
CA ALA A 402 22.57 -27.32 11.38
C ALA A 402 21.85 -28.65 11.07
N ARG A 403 22.17 -29.72 11.82
CA ARG A 403 21.57 -31.04 11.64
C ARG A 403 20.16 -31.12 12.22
N LYS A 404 19.98 -30.58 13.43
CA LYS A 404 18.69 -30.55 14.12
C LYS A 404 18.52 -29.20 14.79
N VAL A 405 17.39 -28.55 14.54
CA VAL A 405 17.07 -27.25 15.13
C VAL A 405 15.80 -27.37 15.95
N TRP A 406 15.90 -26.97 17.21
CA TRP A 406 14.77 -26.84 18.11
C TRP A 406 14.41 -25.38 18.26
N MET A 407 13.13 -25.03 18.15
CA MET A 407 12.63 -23.77 18.65
C MET A 407 11.78 -24.04 19.89
N VAL A 408 12.15 -23.38 20.99
CA VAL A 408 11.65 -23.70 22.33
C VAL A 408 10.97 -22.48 22.92
N SER A 409 9.71 -22.60 23.35
CA SER A 409 8.89 -21.49 23.84
C SER A 409 8.14 -21.78 25.13
N ILE A 410 7.81 -20.70 25.84
CA ILE A 410 6.96 -20.72 27.04
C ILE A 410 5.51 -20.94 26.65
N GLU A 411 5.08 -20.25 25.60
CA GLU A 411 3.73 -20.28 25.06
C GLU A 411 3.38 -21.68 24.53
N PRO A 412 2.11 -22.09 24.65
CA PRO A 412 1.62 -23.31 24.01
C PRO A 412 1.61 -23.17 22.49
N ALA A 413 1.62 -24.30 21.78
CA ALA A 413 1.82 -24.34 20.33
C ALA A 413 0.72 -23.62 19.51
N ASP A 414 -0.47 -23.47 20.07
CA ASP A 414 -1.62 -22.77 19.49
C ASP A 414 -1.62 -21.26 19.77
N ARG A 415 -0.68 -20.77 20.60
CA ARG A 415 -0.53 -19.34 20.96
C ARG A 415 0.90 -18.82 20.79
N LEU A 416 1.69 -19.46 19.92
CA LEU A 416 3.02 -18.95 19.59
C LEU A 416 2.93 -17.55 18.97
N PRO A 417 3.80 -16.60 19.36
CA PRO A 417 3.81 -15.26 18.77
C PRO A 417 4.22 -15.19 17.29
N ALA A 418 4.83 -16.25 16.74
CA ALA A 418 5.20 -16.32 15.33
C ALA A 418 3.97 -16.48 14.42
N PHE A 419 4.06 -15.96 13.20
CA PHE A 419 3.00 -16.11 12.21
C PHE A 419 2.85 -17.59 11.79
N GLY A 420 1.59 -18.05 11.70
CA GLY A 420 1.28 -19.46 11.48
C GLY A 420 1.85 -20.05 10.20
N ASN A 421 1.81 -19.29 9.10
CA ASN A 421 2.40 -19.69 7.81
C ASN A 421 3.92 -19.91 7.93
N GLU A 422 4.64 -19.00 8.59
CA GLU A 422 6.09 -19.11 8.75
C GLU A 422 6.49 -20.33 9.60
N LEU A 423 5.69 -20.67 10.61
CA LEU A 423 5.89 -21.87 11.42
C LEU A 423 5.69 -23.15 10.61
N VAL A 424 4.67 -23.19 9.75
CA VAL A 424 4.42 -24.32 8.84
C VAL A 424 5.61 -24.49 7.90
N GLU A 425 6.03 -23.40 7.26
CA GLU A 425 7.19 -23.39 6.35
C GLU A 425 8.46 -23.89 7.04
N ALA A 426 8.73 -23.44 8.27
CA ALA A 426 9.91 -23.83 9.02
C ALA A 426 9.89 -25.32 9.44
N ARG A 427 8.72 -25.85 9.83
CA ARG A 427 8.55 -27.27 10.17
C ARG A 427 8.81 -28.18 8.97
N GLU A 428 8.35 -27.78 7.80
CA GLU A 428 8.56 -28.54 6.55
C GLU A 428 10.04 -28.70 6.17
N ILE A 429 10.92 -27.78 6.59
CA ILE A 429 12.38 -27.87 6.36
C ILE A 429 13.14 -28.44 7.56
N GLY A 430 12.44 -28.96 8.58
CA GLY A 430 13.05 -29.71 9.69
C GLY A 430 13.09 -29.02 11.04
N LEU A 431 12.35 -27.91 11.23
CA LEU A 431 12.20 -27.29 12.56
C LEU A 431 11.43 -28.21 13.51
N THR A 432 12.00 -28.50 14.68
CA THR A 432 11.29 -29.17 15.78
C THR A 432 10.84 -28.14 16.81
N LEU A 433 9.58 -28.20 17.24
CA LEU A 433 9.06 -27.31 18.28
C LEU A 433 9.00 -27.99 19.64
N HIS A 434 9.26 -27.21 20.67
CA HIS A 434 9.07 -27.63 22.05
C HIS A 434 8.45 -26.48 22.86
N THR A 435 7.22 -26.66 23.33
CA THR A 435 6.40 -25.59 23.91
C THR A 435 6.04 -25.89 25.37
N GLY A 436 5.53 -24.89 26.10
CA GLY A 436 5.14 -25.07 27.51
C GLY A 436 6.32 -25.27 28.45
N VAL A 437 7.48 -24.73 28.09
CA VAL A 437 8.70 -24.81 28.91
C VAL A 437 9.45 -23.48 28.97
N ILE A 438 10.21 -23.29 30.04
CA ILE A 438 11.10 -22.14 30.19
C ILE A 438 12.53 -22.62 30.40
N VAL A 439 13.50 -21.88 29.87
CA VAL A 439 14.92 -22.17 30.07
C VAL A 439 15.27 -22.08 31.55
N ASN A 440 16.01 -23.08 32.04
CA ASN A 440 16.49 -23.14 33.42
C ASN A 440 18.01 -22.94 33.52
N ALA A 441 18.78 -23.57 32.63
CA ALA A 441 20.24 -23.42 32.56
C ALA A 441 20.78 -23.87 31.20
N ILE A 442 21.94 -23.34 30.78
CA ILE A 442 22.75 -23.89 29.70
C ILE A 442 23.81 -24.80 30.32
N LYS A 443 23.92 -26.04 29.84
CA LYS A 443 24.86 -27.03 30.36
C LYS A 443 26.17 -26.95 29.59
N ALA A 444 27.28 -26.98 30.33
CA ALA A 444 28.62 -27.09 29.77
C ALA A 444 29.08 -28.57 29.76
N ASP A 445 29.94 -28.93 28.81
CA ASP A 445 30.75 -30.15 28.88
C ASP A 445 31.98 -29.96 29.79
N GLY A 446 32.81 -31.00 29.91
CA GLY A 446 34.03 -30.96 30.71
C GLY A 446 35.11 -29.99 30.21
N ALA A 447 34.97 -29.44 29.00
CA ALA A 447 35.88 -28.48 28.39
C ALA A 447 35.34 -27.03 28.43
N GLY A 448 34.14 -26.82 28.96
CA GLY A 448 33.52 -25.49 29.07
C GLY A 448 32.75 -25.06 27.82
N HIS A 449 32.33 -26.00 26.96
CA HIS A 449 31.50 -25.73 25.78
C HIS A 449 30.05 -26.16 25.99
N VAL A 450 29.10 -25.56 25.27
CA VAL A 450 27.68 -25.96 25.36
C VAL A 450 27.48 -27.45 25.01
N SER A 451 26.84 -28.18 25.90
CA SER A 451 26.46 -29.60 25.73
C SER A 451 24.95 -29.83 25.68
N GLY A 452 24.15 -28.85 26.10
CA GLY A 452 22.69 -28.90 26.06
C GLY A 452 22.03 -27.71 26.76
N VAL A 453 20.73 -27.56 26.57
CA VAL A 453 19.90 -26.58 27.29
C VAL A 453 18.91 -27.31 28.17
N GLU A 454 18.91 -26.98 29.46
CA GLU A 454 17.95 -27.49 30.43
C GLU A 454 16.70 -26.61 30.45
N PHE A 455 15.56 -27.26 30.34
CA PHE A 455 14.25 -26.66 30.39
C PHE A 455 13.44 -27.24 31.55
N ILE A 456 12.47 -26.46 32.02
CA ILE A 456 11.50 -26.85 33.04
C ILE A 456 10.10 -26.54 32.52
N ARG A 457 9.13 -27.44 32.75
CA ARG A 457 7.75 -27.19 32.33
C ARG A 457 7.16 -26.02 33.09
N VAL A 458 6.24 -25.31 32.44
CA VAL A 458 5.43 -24.26 33.08
C VAL A 458 4.02 -24.77 33.35
N ASP A 459 3.36 -24.20 34.36
CA ASP A 459 1.94 -24.44 34.61
C ASP A 459 1.10 -23.67 33.58
N GLU A 460 0.75 -24.34 32.50
CA GLU A 460 -0.04 -23.77 31.40
C GLU A 460 -1.41 -23.22 31.87
N SER A 461 -1.96 -23.74 32.97
CA SER A 461 -3.24 -23.26 33.53
C SER A 461 -3.15 -21.88 34.20
N LYS A 462 -1.93 -21.38 34.45
CA LYS A 462 -1.65 -20.07 35.05
C LYS A 462 -1.19 -19.02 34.04
N LEU A 463 -1.01 -19.40 32.78
CA LEU A 463 -0.60 -18.46 31.75
C LEU A 463 -1.76 -17.50 31.44
N GLU A 464 -1.49 -16.21 31.59
CA GLU A 464 -2.42 -15.16 31.21
C GLU A 464 -1.85 -14.43 29.98
N PHE A 465 -2.74 -14.05 29.09
CA PHE A 465 -2.39 -13.34 27.87
C PHE A 465 -3.13 -12.00 27.89
N ASP A 466 -2.43 -10.96 27.49
CA ASP A 466 -3.00 -9.64 27.35
C ASP A 466 -4.17 -9.70 26.33
N PRO A 467 -5.39 -9.28 26.72
CA PRO A 467 -6.56 -9.45 25.84
C PRO A 467 -6.49 -8.65 24.54
N GLU A 468 -5.74 -7.56 24.52
CA GLU A 468 -5.65 -6.65 23.38
C GLU A 468 -4.50 -7.04 22.43
N SER A 469 -3.31 -7.26 22.99
CA SER A 469 -2.12 -7.59 22.21
C SER A 469 -1.88 -9.08 22.01
N GLY A 470 -2.58 -9.94 22.75
CA GLY A 470 -2.38 -11.40 22.74
C GLY A 470 -1.04 -11.86 23.32
N LYS A 471 -0.23 -10.94 23.86
CA LYS A 471 1.11 -11.25 24.37
C LYS A 471 1.03 -11.94 25.73
N LEU A 472 1.94 -12.88 25.96
CA LEU A 472 2.07 -13.56 27.25
C LEU A 472 2.45 -12.57 28.35
N LEU A 473 1.71 -12.60 29.47
CA LEU A 473 2.04 -11.87 30.68
C LEU A 473 3.12 -12.63 31.47
N ILE A 474 4.38 -12.23 31.27
CA ILE A 474 5.54 -12.96 31.80
C ILE A 474 5.52 -13.17 33.32
N ASN A 475 4.86 -12.29 34.07
CA ASN A 475 4.71 -12.36 35.52
C ASN A 475 3.79 -13.50 36.00
N THR A 476 3.01 -14.12 35.11
CA THR A 476 2.14 -15.25 35.46
C THR A 476 2.77 -16.61 35.18
N VAL A 477 3.96 -16.64 34.58
CA VAL A 477 4.70 -17.87 34.29
C VAL A 477 5.18 -18.52 35.59
N GLN A 478 4.68 -19.72 35.88
CA GLN A 478 5.08 -20.52 37.04
C GLN A 478 5.76 -21.80 36.60
N LYS A 479 6.95 -22.08 37.15
CA LYS A 479 7.70 -23.31 36.91
C LYS A 479 7.04 -24.48 37.63
N LEU A 480 7.13 -25.69 37.04
CA LEU A 480 6.75 -26.96 37.66
C LEU A 480 8.02 -27.75 38.06
N PRO A 481 8.51 -27.65 39.31
CA PRO A 481 9.71 -28.35 39.76
C PRO A 481 9.61 -29.88 39.59
N GLY A 482 10.72 -30.54 39.31
CA GLY A 482 10.76 -31.99 39.07
C GLY A 482 10.44 -32.40 37.63
N THR A 483 10.25 -31.43 36.74
CA THR A 483 10.02 -31.64 35.29
C THR A 483 11.21 -31.23 34.42
N GLU A 484 12.37 -31.03 35.06
CA GLU A 484 13.59 -30.59 34.41
C GLU A 484 14.08 -31.67 33.43
N HIS A 485 14.46 -31.24 32.23
CA HIS A 485 15.04 -32.11 31.22
C HIS A 485 15.96 -31.32 30.31
N VAL A 486 16.92 -32.01 29.69
CA VAL A 486 17.94 -31.39 28.84
C VAL A 486 17.68 -31.75 27.38
N ILE A 487 17.67 -30.74 26.52
CA ILE A 487 17.78 -30.92 25.06
C ILE A 487 19.26 -30.83 24.70
N PRO A 488 19.90 -31.93 24.23
CA PRO A 488 21.29 -31.91 23.81
C PRO A 488 21.48 -30.97 22.61
N CYS A 489 22.49 -30.11 22.68
CA CYS A 489 22.83 -29.18 21.60
C CYS A 489 24.27 -28.69 21.77
N ARG A 490 24.82 -28.07 20.72
CA ARG A 490 26.16 -27.47 20.73
C ARG A 490 26.13 -25.95 20.61
N TYR A 491 24.95 -25.35 20.50
CA TYR A 491 24.77 -23.93 20.25
C TYR A 491 23.38 -23.49 20.71
N ALA A 492 23.31 -22.36 21.42
CA ALA A 492 22.07 -21.83 21.96
C ALA A 492 21.86 -20.39 21.48
N ILE A 493 20.69 -20.10 20.91
CA ILE A 493 20.33 -18.79 20.36
C ILE A 493 19.18 -18.22 21.18
N PHE A 494 19.39 -17.11 21.88
CA PHE A 494 18.34 -16.42 22.64
C PHE A 494 17.56 -15.44 21.77
N ALA A 495 16.27 -15.73 21.55
CA ALA A 495 15.30 -14.86 20.88
C ALA A 495 14.29 -14.28 21.89
N SER A 496 14.77 -13.83 23.05
CA SER A 496 13.94 -13.40 24.20
C SER A 496 13.64 -11.89 24.23
N GLY A 497 13.54 -11.27 23.05
CA GLY A 497 13.22 -9.85 22.86
C GLY A 497 14.43 -8.96 22.55
N GLN A 498 14.13 -7.69 22.31
CA GLN A 498 15.08 -6.66 21.90
C GLN A 498 15.17 -5.56 22.96
N ILE A 499 16.32 -4.91 23.04
CA ILE A 499 16.59 -3.76 23.91
C ILE A 499 17.27 -2.64 23.11
N MET A 500 17.09 -1.40 23.58
CA MET A 500 17.76 -0.23 23.03
C MET A 500 19.14 -0.05 23.67
N ASP A 501 20.17 0.14 22.84
CA ASP A 501 21.58 0.32 23.23
C ASP A 501 22.11 1.69 22.76
N PHE A 502 21.44 2.76 23.19
CA PHE A 502 21.81 4.13 22.81
C PHE A 502 21.72 5.13 23.97
N ALA A 503 20.66 5.08 24.77
CA ALA A 503 20.26 6.28 25.52
C ALA A 503 20.78 6.42 26.95
N GLN A 504 21.38 5.38 27.57
CA GLN A 504 21.65 5.41 29.02
C GLN A 504 22.66 6.49 29.44
N ASP A 505 23.56 6.92 28.54
CA ASP A 505 24.63 7.88 28.84
C ASP A 505 24.55 9.19 28.02
N GLN A 506 23.46 9.43 27.29
CA GLN A 506 23.37 10.53 26.31
C GLN A 506 22.48 11.70 26.77
N GLY A 507 21.99 11.69 28.01
CA GLY A 507 21.10 12.72 28.53
C GLY A 507 19.70 12.77 27.89
N VAL A 508 19.35 11.79 27.07
CA VAL A 508 18.03 11.67 26.43
C VAL A 508 17.01 11.16 27.45
N PRO A 509 15.84 11.83 27.61
CA PRO A 509 14.78 11.38 28.52
C PRO A 509 14.28 9.97 28.19
N LEU A 510 14.06 9.15 29.24
CA LEU A 510 13.59 7.77 29.10
C LEU A 510 12.32 7.52 29.91
N THR A 511 11.46 6.67 29.35
CA THR A 511 10.30 6.11 30.05
C THR A 511 10.74 5.06 31.08
N PRO A 512 9.86 4.63 32.02
CA PRO A 512 10.16 3.53 32.94
C PRO A 512 10.52 2.20 32.25
N ARG A 513 10.09 2.01 30.99
CA ARG A 513 10.44 0.84 30.15
C ARG A 513 11.81 0.97 29.49
N LYS A 514 12.57 2.03 29.78
CA LYS A 514 13.87 2.36 29.16
C LYS A 514 13.78 2.60 27.65
N LEU A 515 12.65 3.09 27.16
CA LEU A 515 12.47 3.60 25.79
C LEU A 515 12.61 5.12 25.80
N MET A 516 12.95 5.75 24.66
CA MET A 516 13.01 7.21 24.53
C MET A 516 11.64 7.82 24.80
N GLU A 517 11.60 8.86 25.64
CA GLU A 517 10.38 9.60 25.94
C GLU A 517 10.15 10.67 24.86
N ALA A 518 9.11 10.46 24.04
CA ALA A 518 8.66 11.40 23.02
C ALA A 518 7.12 11.40 22.92
N ASP A 519 6.53 12.50 22.43
CA ASP A 519 5.09 12.57 22.15
C ASP A 519 4.70 11.85 20.83
N THR A 520 3.43 11.93 20.44
CA THR A 520 2.92 11.26 19.23
C THR A 520 3.44 11.85 17.91
N GLY A 521 3.99 13.06 17.92
CA GLY A 521 4.72 13.67 16.79
C GLY A 521 6.23 13.40 16.84
N GLY A 522 6.73 12.86 17.96
CA GLY A 522 8.13 12.55 18.19
C GLY A 522 8.89 13.66 18.90
N HIS A 523 8.24 14.70 19.45
CA HIS A 523 8.94 15.72 20.24
C HIS A 523 9.45 15.13 21.55
N THR A 524 10.71 15.38 21.87
CA THR A 524 11.26 15.07 23.20
C THR A 524 11.22 16.31 24.11
N LYS A 525 11.62 16.17 25.37
CA LYS A 525 11.78 17.32 26.29
C LYS A 525 13.00 18.20 25.98
N LEU A 526 13.88 17.75 25.09
CA LEU A 526 15.05 18.51 24.67
C LEU A 526 14.73 19.29 23.41
N ASP A 527 15.00 20.59 23.42
CA ASP A 527 14.79 21.47 22.27
C ASP A 527 15.56 20.95 21.04
N LYS A 528 14.96 21.06 19.85
CA LYS A 528 15.44 20.52 18.57
C LYS A 528 15.55 18.99 18.46
N LEU A 529 15.32 18.23 19.53
CA LEU A 529 15.46 16.77 19.51
C LEU A 529 14.11 16.08 19.34
N PHE A 530 14.05 15.23 18.33
CA PHE A 530 12.95 14.35 18.01
C PHE A 530 13.37 12.88 18.13
N ALA A 531 12.43 11.99 18.42
CA ALA A 531 12.66 10.55 18.44
C ALA A 531 11.43 9.78 17.93
N GLY A 532 11.65 8.62 17.30
CA GLY A 532 10.58 7.85 16.68
C GLY A 532 11.01 6.48 16.16
N GLY A 533 10.05 5.61 15.90
CA GLY A 533 10.26 4.20 15.57
C GLY A 533 10.38 3.33 16.83
N ASP A 534 11.02 2.17 16.71
CA ASP A 534 11.08 1.18 17.79
C ASP A 534 11.75 1.70 19.07
N CYS A 535 12.64 2.70 18.98
CA CYS A 535 13.26 3.29 20.16
C CYS A 535 12.29 4.09 21.05
N VAL A 536 11.11 4.45 20.53
CA VAL A 536 10.01 5.09 21.28
C VAL A 536 8.88 4.10 21.55
N GLU A 537 8.45 3.34 20.54
CA GLU A 537 7.29 2.43 20.63
C GLU A 537 7.61 1.10 21.32
N GLY A 538 8.87 0.67 21.27
CA GLY A 538 9.26 -0.71 21.51
C GLY A 538 9.28 -1.53 20.22
N PRO A 539 9.60 -2.84 20.28
CA PRO A 539 9.66 -3.68 19.08
C PRO A 539 8.30 -3.72 18.38
N SER A 540 8.25 -3.19 17.15
CA SER A 540 7.03 -3.00 16.36
C SER A 540 7.18 -3.56 14.94
N PHE A 541 6.20 -3.30 14.07
CA PHE A 541 6.24 -3.74 12.67
C PHE A 541 6.86 -2.67 11.76
N ILE A 542 7.43 -3.09 10.64
CA ILE A 542 8.08 -2.20 9.64
C ILE A 542 7.17 -1.02 9.27
N VAL A 543 5.87 -1.27 9.09
CA VAL A 543 4.88 -0.25 8.72
C VAL A 543 4.68 0.82 9.81
N ASN A 544 4.79 0.45 11.10
CA ASN A 544 4.72 1.42 12.20
C ASN A 544 5.97 2.30 12.23
N ALA A 545 7.15 1.74 11.96
CA ALA A 545 8.38 2.51 11.86
C ALA A 545 8.33 3.53 10.71
N ILE A 546 7.78 3.16 9.55
CA ILE A 546 7.53 4.11 8.45
C ILE A 546 6.54 5.21 8.88
N ALA A 547 5.46 4.86 9.58
CA ALA A 547 4.50 5.83 10.11
C ALA A 547 5.13 6.82 11.11
N TRP A 548 6.10 6.39 11.91
CA TRP A 548 6.90 7.31 12.73
C TRP A 548 7.74 8.25 11.90
N GLY A 549 8.39 7.76 10.83
CA GLY A 549 9.17 8.60 9.92
C GLY A 549 8.34 9.74 9.33
N HIS A 550 7.18 9.44 8.75
CA HIS A 550 6.27 10.47 8.19
C HIS A 550 5.79 11.48 9.24
N ARG A 551 5.32 10.98 10.40
CA ARG A 551 4.81 11.85 11.47
C ARG A 551 5.89 12.79 12.00
N THR A 552 7.08 12.26 12.26
CA THR A 552 8.17 13.05 12.82
C THR A 552 8.76 14.01 11.80
N ALA A 553 8.85 13.66 10.52
CA ALA A 553 9.22 14.61 9.47
C ALA A 553 8.26 15.80 9.39
N ARG A 554 6.93 15.55 9.49
CA ARG A 554 5.93 16.61 9.57
C ARG A 554 6.12 17.49 10.80
N SER A 555 6.33 16.90 11.98
CA SER A 555 6.56 17.68 13.21
C SER A 555 7.85 18.49 13.17
N ILE A 556 8.93 17.98 12.56
CA ILE A 556 10.16 18.74 12.33
C ILE A 556 9.89 19.93 11.40
N ASN A 557 9.13 19.71 10.32
CA ASN A 557 8.75 20.78 9.40
C ASN A 557 7.94 21.90 10.09
N GLU A 558 6.98 21.54 10.95
CA GLU A 558 6.23 22.50 11.77
C GLU A 558 7.14 23.27 12.73
N TYR A 559 8.02 22.57 13.44
CA TYR A 559 8.94 23.15 14.41
C TYR A 559 9.91 24.15 13.75
N LEU A 560 10.36 23.88 12.53
CA LEU A 560 11.25 24.76 11.76
C LEU A 560 10.53 25.95 11.09
N GLY A 561 9.23 26.12 11.36
CA GLY A 561 8.49 27.32 11.00
C GLY A 561 7.77 27.24 9.66
N ALA A 562 7.61 26.05 9.08
CA ALA A 562 6.77 25.89 7.90
C ALA A 562 5.31 26.21 8.24
N ALA A 563 4.69 27.08 7.45
CA ALA A 563 3.26 27.33 7.53
C ALA A 563 2.52 26.09 7.00
N ILE A 564 2.21 25.14 7.89
CA ILE A 564 1.27 24.08 7.55
C ILE A 564 -0.12 24.72 7.57
N PRO A 565 -0.84 24.77 6.43
CA PRO A 565 -2.22 25.23 6.46
C PRO A 565 -2.98 24.23 7.35
N ARG A 566 -3.32 24.64 8.57
CA ARG A 566 -4.15 23.81 9.47
C ARG A 566 -5.50 23.48 8.83
N ASP A 567 -5.89 24.32 7.87
CA ASP A 567 -7.09 24.26 7.06
C ASP A 567 -6.84 23.74 5.63
N ALA A 568 -5.69 23.09 5.36
CA ALA A 568 -5.49 22.37 4.10
C ALA A 568 -6.62 21.33 3.98
N LYS A 569 -7.54 21.63 3.07
CA LYS A 569 -8.63 20.75 2.70
C LYS A 569 -8.00 19.60 1.94
N PRO A 570 -8.18 18.34 2.37
CA PRO A 570 -7.76 17.21 1.57
C PRO A 570 -8.30 17.39 0.16
N ILE A 571 -7.49 17.17 -0.88
CA ILE A 571 -8.05 17.13 -2.22
C ILE A 571 -8.93 15.88 -2.28
N THR A 572 -10.24 16.11 -2.28
CA THR A 572 -11.25 15.12 -2.57
C THR A 572 -11.29 14.95 -4.09
N VAL A 573 -10.61 13.92 -4.60
CA VAL A 573 -10.77 13.55 -6.01
C VAL A 573 -12.02 12.67 -6.09
N ILE A 574 -13.03 13.15 -6.82
CA ILE A 574 -14.25 12.39 -7.11
C ILE A 574 -14.11 11.86 -8.54
N GLU A 575 -14.03 10.55 -8.69
CA GLU A 575 -13.98 9.87 -9.99
C GLU A 575 -15.25 9.04 -10.15
N THR A 576 -16.04 9.27 -11.20
CA THR A 576 -17.11 8.34 -11.56
C THR A 576 -16.47 7.04 -12.07
N THR A 577 -16.94 5.90 -11.59
CA THR A 577 -16.43 4.59 -11.98
C THR A 577 -17.61 3.69 -12.33
N ASP A 578 -17.49 2.90 -13.39
CA ASP A 578 -18.49 1.89 -13.84
C ASP A 578 -17.94 0.46 -13.62
N ASP A 579 -17.04 0.29 -12.65
CA ASP A 579 -16.36 -0.99 -12.41
C ASP A 579 -17.29 -1.99 -11.68
N HIS A 580 -18.02 -2.79 -12.46
CA HIS A 580 -18.81 -3.93 -11.99
C HIS A 580 -17.88 -5.12 -11.74
N ARG A 581 -17.36 -5.22 -10.52
CA ARG A 581 -16.54 -6.37 -10.15
C ARG A 581 -17.43 -7.55 -9.78
N GLU A 582 -17.28 -8.62 -10.56
CA GLU A 582 -17.74 -9.97 -10.24
C GLU A 582 -16.90 -10.59 -9.10
N ALA A 583 -16.78 -9.86 -8.01
CA ALA A 583 -15.84 -10.13 -6.92
C ALA A 583 -16.09 -11.51 -6.29
N ASP A 584 -17.33 -12.01 -6.32
CA ASP A 584 -17.75 -13.26 -5.68
C ASP A 584 -17.41 -14.53 -6.47
N TYR A 585 -16.96 -14.41 -7.72
CA TYR A 585 -16.62 -15.58 -8.55
C TYR A 585 -15.24 -16.16 -8.24
N TYR A 586 -14.37 -15.42 -7.56
CA TYR A 586 -12.96 -15.79 -7.39
C TYR A 586 -12.59 -16.04 -5.93
N ASN A 587 -11.97 -17.20 -5.70
CA ASN A 587 -11.45 -17.58 -4.39
C ASN A 587 -10.15 -16.84 -4.06
N ARG A 588 -9.85 -16.70 -2.77
CA ARG A 588 -8.53 -16.21 -2.33
C ARG A 588 -7.48 -17.25 -2.70
N GLU A 589 -6.48 -16.82 -3.45
CA GLU A 589 -5.24 -17.56 -3.65
C GLU A 589 -4.10 -16.84 -2.93
N GLU A 590 -3.17 -17.60 -2.39
CA GLU A 590 -1.91 -17.08 -1.84
C GLU A 590 -0.78 -17.29 -2.84
N PRO A 591 0.27 -16.46 -2.82
CA PRO A 591 1.46 -16.70 -3.62
C PRO A 591 2.04 -18.10 -3.36
N PRO A 592 2.41 -18.85 -4.41
CA PRO A 592 3.02 -20.15 -4.21
C PRO A 592 4.40 -19.99 -3.54
N ILE A 593 4.83 -21.01 -2.82
CA ILE A 593 6.18 -21.07 -2.23
C ILE A 593 6.99 -22.20 -2.87
N LEU A 594 8.32 -22.11 -2.79
CA LEU A 594 9.20 -23.19 -3.22
C LEU A 594 8.93 -24.50 -2.44
N PRO A 595 9.02 -25.67 -3.10
CA PRO A 595 9.00 -26.96 -2.41
C PRO A 595 10.07 -27.06 -1.31
N ALA A 596 9.79 -27.79 -0.23
CA ALA A 596 10.65 -27.85 0.97
C ALA A 596 12.12 -28.22 0.66
N ASP A 597 12.37 -29.16 -0.25
CA ASP A 597 13.70 -29.58 -0.69
C ASP A 597 14.51 -28.47 -1.37
N LYS A 598 13.83 -27.46 -1.93
CA LYS A 598 14.43 -26.28 -2.56
C LYS A 598 14.54 -25.08 -1.63
N ARG A 599 14.14 -25.21 -0.37
CA ARG A 599 14.18 -24.14 0.64
C ARG A 599 15.35 -24.30 1.61
N MET A 600 16.40 -25.01 1.22
CA MET A 600 17.55 -25.33 2.08
C MET A 600 18.67 -24.28 2.05
N ASP A 601 18.56 -23.24 1.22
CA ASP A 601 19.52 -22.14 1.14
C ASP A 601 18.87 -20.77 1.42
N MET A 602 19.61 -19.68 1.20
CA MET A 602 19.17 -18.31 1.47
C MET A 602 18.33 -17.70 0.32
N THR A 603 17.94 -18.48 -0.69
CA THR A 603 17.11 -18.00 -1.81
C THR A 603 15.71 -17.60 -1.31
N PRO A 604 15.13 -16.49 -1.81
CA PRO A 604 13.75 -16.12 -1.51
C PRO A 604 12.76 -17.26 -1.76
N VAL A 605 11.90 -17.53 -0.78
CA VAL A 605 11.02 -18.72 -0.75
C VAL A 605 9.69 -18.50 -1.48
N GLU A 606 9.05 -17.36 -1.26
CA GLU A 606 7.73 -17.03 -1.82
C GLU A 606 7.91 -16.59 -3.29
N LEU A 607 7.18 -17.21 -4.21
CA LEU A 607 7.24 -16.94 -5.65
C LEU A 607 6.29 -15.78 -6.03
N PRO A 608 6.60 -15.02 -7.09
CA PRO A 608 5.71 -13.96 -7.56
C PRO A 608 4.48 -14.55 -8.24
N TRP A 609 3.38 -13.78 -8.24
CA TRP A 609 2.24 -14.05 -9.10
C TRP A 609 2.50 -13.70 -10.56
N ASN A 610 1.77 -14.36 -11.45
CA ASN A 610 1.60 -13.89 -12.82
C ASN A 610 0.47 -12.84 -12.92
N ASP A 611 0.35 -12.21 -14.09
CA ASP A 611 -0.64 -11.17 -14.38
C ASP A 611 -2.09 -11.63 -14.11
N GLU A 612 -2.44 -12.87 -14.50
CA GLU A 612 -3.79 -13.45 -14.33
C GLU A 612 -4.14 -13.59 -12.85
N GLN A 613 -3.24 -14.16 -12.05
CA GLN A 613 -3.42 -14.32 -10.61
C GLN A 613 -3.56 -12.97 -9.90
N ALA A 614 -2.71 -11.99 -10.26
CA ALA A 614 -2.75 -10.67 -9.66
C ALA A 614 -4.03 -9.90 -10.02
N ILE A 615 -4.45 -9.91 -11.29
CA ILE A 615 -5.71 -9.29 -11.74
C ILE A 615 -6.90 -9.96 -11.04
N THR A 616 -6.93 -11.29 -10.99
CA THR A 616 -8.01 -12.04 -10.33
C THR A 616 -8.09 -11.71 -8.84
N ALA A 617 -6.95 -11.69 -8.15
CA ALA A 617 -6.89 -11.30 -6.74
C ALA A 617 -7.34 -9.85 -6.51
N ALA A 618 -7.06 -8.94 -7.45
CA ALA A 618 -7.49 -7.54 -7.38
C ALA A 618 -8.99 -7.36 -7.65
N LEU A 619 -9.58 -8.11 -8.58
CA LEU A 619 -11.01 -8.09 -8.90
C LEU A 619 -11.89 -8.51 -7.70
N ARG A 620 -11.32 -9.19 -6.70
CA ARG A 620 -12.00 -9.53 -5.44
C ARG A 620 -12.27 -8.31 -4.54
N CYS A 621 -11.70 -7.14 -4.81
CA CYS A 621 -11.92 -5.96 -3.99
C CYS A 621 -13.34 -5.40 -4.13
N PHE A 622 -14.01 -5.12 -2.99
CA PHE A 622 -15.31 -4.43 -2.95
C PHE A 622 -15.22 -2.92 -3.21
N GLN A 623 -14.05 -2.34 -3.51
CA GLN A 623 -13.90 -0.90 -3.79
C GLN A 623 -14.61 -0.02 -2.75
N CYS A 624 -14.27 -0.19 -1.46
CA CYS A 624 -14.93 0.53 -0.36
C CYS A 624 -14.70 2.05 -0.38
N ASP A 625 -13.85 2.53 -1.29
CA ASP A 625 -13.63 3.93 -1.65
C ASP A 625 -14.70 4.48 -2.60
N THR A 626 -15.63 3.65 -3.07
CA THR A 626 -16.79 4.06 -3.87
C THR A 626 -18.03 4.23 -2.99
N VAL A 627 -18.75 5.34 -3.20
CA VAL A 627 -19.98 5.70 -2.48
C VAL A 627 -21.13 5.92 -3.44
N HIS A 628 -22.36 5.70 -2.96
CA HIS A 628 -23.56 5.98 -3.72
C HIS A 628 -23.72 7.50 -3.88
N HIS A 629 -23.98 7.93 -5.11
CA HIS A 629 -24.49 9.24 -5.45
C HIS A 629 -25.88 9.06 -6.04
N VAL A 630 -26.88 9.72 -5.45
CA VAL A 630 -28.27 9.65 -5.92
C VAL A 630 -28.71 11.02 -6.41
N ASP A 631 -29.17 11.08 -7.65
CA ASP A 631 -29.87 12.27 -8.15
C ASP A 631 -31.26 12.37 -7.51
N GLU A 632 -31.35 13.22 -6.50
CA GLU A 632 -32.57 13.47 -5.74
C GLU A 632 -33.70 14.03 -6.61
N SER A 633 -33.39 14.72 -7.70
CA SER A 633 -34.41 15.28 -8.61
C SER A 633 -35.09 14.21 -9.46
N THR A 634 -34.43 13.07 -9.64
CA THR A 634 -34.91 11.96 -10.48
C THR A 634 -35.45 10.80 -9.64
N CYS A 635 -35.00 10.64 -8.39
CA CYS A 635 -35.40 9.52 -7.54
C CYS A 635 -36.90 9.49 -7.25
N ILE A 636 -37.59 8.40 -7.67
CA ILE A 636 -39.04 8.21 -7.46
C ILE A 636 -39.41 7.40 -6.20
N LEU A 637 -38.46 7.15 -5.30
CA LEU A 637 -38.68 6.40 -4.04
C LEU A 637 -39.40 5.04 -4.20
N CYS A 638 -39.19 4.37 -5.35
CA CYS A 638 -39.88 3.13 -5.69
C CYS A 638 -39.51 1.94 -4.78
N GLY A 639 -38.36 1.98 -4.11
CA GLY A 639 -37.88 0.89 -3.25
C GLY A 639 -37.05 -0.18 -3.97
N ALA A 640 -36.96 -0.16 -5.30
CA ALA A 640 -36.27 -1.19 -6.08
C ALA A 640 -34.83 -1.44 -5.61
N CYS A 641 -34.08 -0.38 -5.30
CA CYS A 641 -32.69 -0.47 -4.83
C CYS A 641 -32.55 -1.17 -3.46
N ASP A 642 -33.52 -1.05 -2.57
CA ASP A 642 -33.59 -1.76 -1.29
C ASP A 642 -34.03 -3.21 -1.53
N ASP A 643 -35.05 -3.43 -2.35
CA ASP A 643 -35.59 -4.75 -2.65
C ASP A 643 -34.55 -5.71 -3.26
N VAL A 644 -33.71 -5.21 -4.17
CA VAL A 644 -32.68 -6.02 -4.85
C VAL A 644 -31.37 -6.12 -4.05
N CYS A 645 -31.22 -5.37 -2.95
CA CYS A 645 -29.97 -5.34 -2.20
C CYS A 645 -29.72 -6.69 -1.49
N PRO A 646 -28.69 -7.47 -1.89
CA PRO A 646 -28.48 -8.81 -1.33
C PRO A 646 -28.19 -8.77 0.17
N GLU A 647 -27.43 -7.76 0.60
CA GLU A 647 -26.98 -7.58 1.98
C GLU A 647 -28.01 -6.82 2.84
N LYS A 648 -29.14 -6.40 2.24
CA LYS A 648 -30.09 -5.47 2.86
C LYS A 648 -29.36 -4.32 3.55
N ALA A 649 -28.61 -3.56 2.75
CA ALA A 649 -27.77 -2.43 3.17
C ALA A 649 -28.39 -1.06 2.85
N LEU A 650 -29.54 -1.03 2.19
CA LEU A 650 -30.28 0.17 1.82
C LEU A 650 -31.64 0.13 2.52
N ASP A 651 -32.07 1.25 3.10
CA ASP A 651 -33.44 1.45 3.56
C ASP A 651 -34.06 2.61 2.76
N VAL A 652 -35.12 2.35 2.01
CA VAL A 652 -35.91 3.43 1.36
C VAL A 652 -37.08 3.80 2.26
N VAL A 653 -37.00 4.96 2.90
CA VAL A 653 -38.02 5.48 3.81
C VAL A 653 -38.92 6.46 3.07
N VAL A 654 -40.20 6.12 2.92
CA VAL A 654 -41.22 7.04 2.39
C VAL A 654 -42.10 7.52 3.54
N TYR A 655 -42.16 8.83 3.76
CA TYR A 655 -42.90 9.40 4.87
C TYR A 655 -44.40 9.10 4.74
N GLY A 656 -44.98 8.54 5.81
CA GLY A 656 -46.38 8.10 5.84
C GLY A 656 -46.62 6.66 5.34
N GLU A 657 -45.61 6.00 4.79
CA GLU A 657 -45.63 4.55 4.50
C GLU A 657 -44.92 3.77 5.60
N ASN A 658 -45.41 2.58 5.92
CA ASN A 658 -44.72 1.67 6.84
C ASN A 658 -43.87 0.70 6.01
N ARG A 659 -42.60 1.04 5.82
CA ARG A 659 -41.60 0.19 5.16
C ARG A 659 -40.65 -0.38 6.20
N ASP A 660 -40.16 -1.59 5.94
CA ASP A 660 -39.12 -2.19 6.79
C ASP A 660 -37.83 -1.36 6.69
N THR A 661 -37.14 -1.21 7.81
CA THR A 661 -35.87 -0.47 7.92
C THR A 661 -34.83 -1.33 8.63
N SER A 662 -34.69 -2.57 8.15
CA SER A 662 -33.89 -3.61 8.78
C SER A 662 -32.40 -3.53 8.43
N SER A 663 -31.99 -2.63 7.52
CA SER A 663 -30.58 -2.43 7.21
C SER A 663 -29.81 -1.78 8.37
N GLY A 664 -30.52 -1.03 9.23
CA GLY A 664 -29.90 -0.20 10.26
C GLY A 664 -29.12 0.98 9.66
N GLY A 665 -29.51 1.42 8.46
CA GLY A 665 -28.83 2.46 7.69
C GLY A 665 -28.85 3.81 8.42
N PHE A 666 -27.73 4.52 8.36
CA PHE A 666 -27.56 5.81 9.05
C PHE A 666 -26.90 6.87 8.17
N VAL A 667 -26.39 6.50 6.98
CA VAL A 667 -25.86 7.47 6.02
C VAL A 667 -26.95 7.82 5.02
N GLU A 668 -27.46 9.05 5.12
CA GLU A 668 -28.41 9.60 4.14
C GLU A 668 -27.68 9.88 2.83
N ILE A 669 -28.16 9.27 1.74
CA ILE A 669 -27.60 9.42 0.38
C ILE A 669 -28.57 10.07 -0.60
N CYS A 670 -29.83 10.26 -0.18
CA CYS A 670 -30.89 10.88 -0.97
C CYS A 670 -31.96 11.40 -0.01
N ASN A 671 -32.43 12.62 -0.22
CA ASN A 671 -33.59 13.21 0.42
C ASN A 671 -34.41 13.95 -0.62
N THR A 672 -35.53 13.36 -1.04
CA THR A 672 -36.31 13.88 -2.16
C THR A 672 -37.78 14.09 -1.82
N VAL A 673 -38.37 15.06 -2.51
CA VAL A 673 -39.81 15.39 -2.46
C VAL A 673 -40.34 15.33 -3.87
N LEU A 674 -41.21 14.36 -4.13
CA LEU A 674 -41.87 14.20 -5.40
C LEU A 674 -43.02 15.18 -5.54
N GLY A 675 -43.13 15.80 -6.72
CA GLY A 675 -44.26 16.69 -7.05
C GLY A 675 -45.61 15.97 -7.03
N GLU A 676 -46.70 16.73 -7.04
CA GLU A 676 -48.07 16.18 -6.97
C GLU A 676 -48.37 15.16 -8.08
N GLU A 677 -47.76 15.32 -9.25
CA GLU A 677 -47.86 14.42 -10.40
C GLU A 677 -47.36 12.99 -10.12
N PHE A 678 -46.52 12.80 -9.10
CA PHE A 678 -45.97 11.51 -8.67
C PHE A 678 -46.49 11.11 -7.26
N GLY A 679 -47.61 11.68 -6.84
CA GLY A 679 -48.30 11.33 -5.60
C GLY A 679 -47.83 12.11 -4.36
N GLY A 680 -47.06 13.19 -4.52
CA GLY A 680 -46.70 14.11 -3.42
C GLY A 680 -45.86 13.45 -2.31
N LYS A 681 -45.17 12.36 -2.62
CA LYS A 681 -44.42 11.57 -1.64
C LYS A 681 -43.09 12.23 -1.31
N ALA A 682 -42.77 12.30 -0.04
CA ALA A 682 -41.46 12.73 0.44
C ALA A 682 -40.78 11.56 1.16
N GLY A 683 -39.46 11.47 1.06
CA GLY A 683 -38.74 10.37 1.65
C GLY A 683 -37.24 10.48 1.48
N LYS A 684 -36.54 9.49 2.00
CA LYS A 684 -35.08 9.44 1.98
C LYS A 684 -34.58 8.03 1.80
N ILE A 685 -33.33 7.92 1.34
CA ILE A 685 -32.62 6.65 1.23
C ILE A 685 -31.45 6.68 2.20
N LEU A 686 -31.38 5.66 3.05
CA LEU A 686 -30.30 5.45 4.00
C LEU A 686 -29.46 4.25 3.57
N VAL A 687 -28.14 4.35 3.68
CA VAL A 687 -27.20 3.25 3.46
C VAL A 687 -26.53 2.87 4.77
N ASN A 688 -26.41 1.57 5.00
CA ASN A 688 -25.47 0.98 5.93
C ASN A 688 -24.19 0.59 5.17
N TYR A 689 -23.20 1.46 5.20
CA TYR A 689 -21.91 1.19 4.54
C TYR A 689 -21.10 0.10 5.22
N ASP A 690 -21.44 -0.39 6.41
CA ASP A 690 -20.76 -1.57 6.97
C ASP A 690 -21.26 -2.87 6.31
N ARG A 691 -22.50 -2.86 5.78
CA ARG A 691 -23.11 -4.00 5.07
C ARG A 691 -22.94 -3.96 3.56
N CYS A 692 -23.00 -2.78 2.93
CA CYS A 692 -23.02 -2.66 1.48
C CYS A 692 -21.75 -3.27 0.84
N THR A 693 -21.85 -4.27 -0.02
CA THR A 693 -20.68 -4.88 -0.69
C THR A 693 -20.21 -4.11 -1.94
N ASN A 694 -20.81 -2.95 -2.24
CA ASN A 694 -20.60 -2.18 -3.47
C ASN A 694 -20.75 -3.03 -4.74
N CYS A 695 -21.71 -3.96 -4.72
CA CYS A 695 -22.02 -4.84 -5.86
C CYS A 695 -22.75 -4.15 -7.01
N ARG A 696 -23.17 -2.88 -6.84
CA ARG A 696 -23.86 -2.05 -7.84
C ARG A 696 -25.20 -2.56 -8.37
N ILE A 697 -25.73 -3.64 -7.83
CA ILE A 697 -27.07 -4.16 -8.21
C ILE A 697 -28.16 -3.08 -8.06
N CYS A 698 -28.03 -2.19 -7.08
CA CYS A 698 -28.93 -1.05 -6.87
C CYS A 698 -28.86 0.02 -7.97
N GLU A 699 -27.69 0.22 -8.59
CA GLU A 699 -27.47 1.07 -9.76
C GLU A 699 -28.14 0.41 -10.98
N ASP A 700 -27.86 -0.88 -11.23
CA ASP A 700 -28.40 -1.64 -12.37
C ASP A 700 -29.93 -1.75 -12.39
N HIS A 701 -30.56 -1.80 -11.22
CA HIS A 701 -32.01 -2.00 -11.08
C HIS A 701 -32.76 -0.70 -10.78
N CYS A 702 -32.09 0.45 -10.82
CA CYS A 702 -32.78 1.73 -10.65
C CYS A 702 -33.63 2.04 -11.89
N PRO A 703 -34.97 2.03 -11.83
CA PRO A 703 -35.82 2.19 -13.01
C PRO A 703 -35.71 3.57 -13.68
N VAL A 704 -35.14 4.54 -12.96
CA VAL A 704 -34.94 5.93 -13.40
C VAL A 704 -33.46 6.30 -13.50
N ASN A 705 -32.55 5.34 -13.32
CA ASN A 705 -31.08 5.52 -13.38
C ASN A 705 -30.57 6.70 -12.54
N CYS A 706 -31.15 6.93 -11.36
CA CYS A 706 -30.75 8.02 -10.48
C CYS A 706 -29.63 7.64 -9.52
N ILE A 707 -29.26 6.36 -9.40
CA ILE A 707 -28.19 5.88 -8.50
C ILE A 707 -26.94 5.67 -9.34
N THR A 708 -25.81 6.20 -8.86
CA THR A 708 -24.48 6.03 -9.44
C THR A 708 -23.46 5.79 -8.33
N PHE A 709 -22.27 5.28 -8.65
CA PHE A 709 -21.17 5.18 -7.69
C PHE A 709 -20.03 6.15 -8.05
N GLN A 710 -19.57 6.88 -7.04
CA GLN A 710 -18.45 7.80 -7.14
C GLN A 710 -17.32 7.32 -6.25
N ARG A 711 -16.12 7.19 -6.82
CA ARG A 711 -14.90 6.96 -6.06
C ARG A 711 -14.47 8.27 -5.42
N VAL A 712 -14.08 8.20 -4.16
CA VAL A 712 -13.59 9.36 -3.43
C VAL A 712 -12.21 9.07 -2.84
N ARG A 713 -11.22 9.89 -3.24
CA ARG A 713 -9.85 9.79 -2.72
C ARG A 713 -9.52 10.99 -1.86
N PHE A 714 -8.78 10.75 -0.77
CA PHE A 714 -8.15 11.77 0.01
C PHE A 714 -6.68 11.87 -0.36
N ARG A 715 -6.26 13.00 -0.93
CA ARG A 715 -4.84 13.30 -1.16
C ARG A 715 -4.35 14.35 -0.16
N ASP A 716 -3.23 14.06 0.47
CA ASP A 716 -2.47 15.03 1.28
C ASP A 716 -1.50 15.77 0.36
N ASP A 717 -1.67 17.10 0.25
CA ASP A 717 -0.98 17.95 -0.72
C ASP A 717 0.55 18.04 -0.53
N ALA A 718 1.07 17.52 0.59
CA ALA A 718 2.50 17.54 0.88
C ALA A 718 3.34 16.53 0.07
N MET A 719 2.73 15.58 -0.65
CA MET A 719 3.42 14.40 -1.22
C MET A 719 3.15 14.22 -2.74
N GLN A 720 3.30 15.28 -3.54
CA GLN A 720 3.08 15.17 -4.99
C GLN A 720 4.18 14.36 -5.72
N MET A 721 3.76 13.33 -6.45
CA MET A 721 4.60 12.49 -7.33
C MET A 721 4.49 12.90 -8.80
N ILE A 722 5.60 12.84 -9.57
CA ILE A 722 5.64 13.10 -11.03
C ILE A 722 5.50 11.79 -11.82
N PRO A 723 5.00 11.83 -13.06
CA PRO A 723 5.16 10.75 -14.03
C PRO A 723 6.59 10.18 -14.15
N LEU A 724 6.61 8.87 -14.39
CA LEU A 724 7.80 8.01 -14.49
C LEU A 724 8.80 8.52 -15.54
N THR A 725 10.08 8.49 -15.18
CA THR A 725 11.17 8.63 -16.16
C THR A 725 11.73 7.25 -16.48
N PRO A 726 11.63 6.76 -17.74
CA PRO A 726 12.32 5.54 -18.15
C PRO A 726 13.83 5.72 -18.01
N VAL A 727 14.50 4.80 -17.31
CA VAL A 727 15.96 4.80 -17.25
C VAL A 727 16.48 4.41 -18.64
N ALA A 728 17.16 5.33 -19.32
CA ALA A 728 17.96 4.97 -20.48
C ALA A 728 18.99 3.92 -20.04
N SER A 729 19.06 2.79 -20.74
CA SER A 729 19.98 1.69 -20.42
C SER A 729 21.39 2.23 -20.22
N ARG A 730 21.88 2.27 -18.98
CA ARG A 730 23.27 2.66 -18.74
C ARG A 730 24.16 1.58 -19.31
N ASP A 731 24.95 1.97 -20.30
CA ASP A 731 26.17 1.27 -20.67
C ASP A 731 26.95 0.91 -19.40
N ARG A 732 27.44 -0.34 -19.39
CA ARG A 732 28.25 -0.90 -18.31
C ARG A 732 29.34 0.09 -17.91
N MET A 733 29.37 0.50 -16.64
CA MET A 733 30.55 1.13 -16.08
C MET A 733 31.76 0.18 -16.27
N PRO A 734 32.91 0.67 -16.79
CA PRO A 734 34.09 -0.15 -16.91
C PRO A 734 34.63 -0.51 -15.52
N ALA A 735 35.06 -1.75 -15.39
CA ALA A 735 35.43 -2.44 -14.15
C ALA A 735 36.74 -1.97 -13.49
N ASN A 736 37.12 -0.70 -13.59
CA ASN A 736 38.35 -0.19 -12.98
C ASN A 736 38.12 1.15 -12.27
N ALA A 737 37.72 1.08 -11.01
CA ALA A 737 38.07 2.06 -9.98
C ALA A 737 38.09 1.32 -8.63
N VAL A 738 39.32 1.05 -8.18
CA VAL A 738 39.68 0.47 -6.87
C VAL A 738 39.49 1.49 -5.76
#